data_AF-A0A6P0WGP6-F1
#
_entry.id   AF-A0A6P0WGP6-F1
#
_cell.length_a   1.000
_cell.length_b   1.000
_cell.length_c   1.000
_cell.angle_alpha   90.00
_cell.angle_beta   90.00
_cell.angle_gamma   90.00
#
_symmetry.space_group_name_H-M   'P 1'
#
loop_
_entity.id
_entity.type
_entity.pdbx_description
1 polymer ?
#
loop_
_entity_poly.entity_id
_entity_poly.type
_entity_poly.pdbx_seq_one_letter_code
_entity_poly.pdbx_strand_id
1 'polypeptide(L)'
;MIEPLSVLAGWAIPKIGESLLEIVSGQGWDSLSQALTKSDVEKAIKAGEAAVKEWEKQRDPSQRLFFHARPDGWNGVNRFLGDYFTNSAVVAELQKPLLNHGKPDREILIRVFQQQGEANDIKLNQDSIKPWIEKFINAYFQQTDTYLKFQVAKQDYCEQLANWFDDVKFAGIAVPGQEVEKSEKLAQIFVMPDVVEDVSTVGAWERDLLAASSGETSEIALLAKTTGRKLLAEQLLSQSQSRRVVILGAPGSGKTTLMSYFAVMLAQQNPEILGLDGDTDWLPILIRMRDFAINLDKSLIDYARVFAENTMAVKPLPVGFFEHWLSDGRALILLDGLDEVAEEAKRNDVVRRIENFLGQFDRNRAIITSRPAGYRRDFFHTEEFPHYQIEPFDDQKISAFIDNWYNSRFQDQAEAERRKHSLRKALDDNDRIKLLARNPLLLTIIALIHRYQAILPKERFELYNCAVKTLLTSWDANKEISSHGIFKYLDLYDLRRLMELLAYWIHTQGNVGNNEGGTLINQDELIDQLSQQIKTLKQVQLYQAEEEAEAFVTLIRDRTGLLNEQGQNCYAFVHKTFQEYLCAEEIDYQADNEGDFEIVLSQIREHLHDSHWREVLLLLIAQQKPKKAARAIRAVLNNTSNYEQWLHRDLLFAGSCLAEDPKNLRGADRGLVQEILERLVELEVTSKNRVAKKIREEVFQVICSLYETDFQAQVLALLKEQSDRINECRLLHYRAELGEKDQVITILLAQLKDQNSDVRVSAADALDKLGNSSETVINALLAKLQDENSDVRWRAARALGKLGNSSETVVITLLAKLQDENSNVRGWAADALSRLGNSSETVVSTLLARLQDPDPDVRVSAADALGNLGNSSEILVSTLIERLQDDDYFVRWRAAYGLGNLGNSSETVVSALIPRLQDDNYFVRGQAARGLGKLGNSSETLVSALLARLQDDQSNVRGQVARALGKLGNSSETVVNALLARLQDDHSYVRGKTAIGLGNLGNNSETVVNALLALLQDDRSYVRQGAAIGLGKLGNSSEAVVNALLALLQDNDSFVRSSAAQALGNLGKTSNHILPAVIEWIEQHQDSDYVGSGIDVLWDLVVGTE
;
A
#
# COMPACT_ATOMS: atom_id res chain seq x y z
N MET A 1 34.67 34.29 7.89
CA MET A 1 35.77 34.63 6.95
C MET A 1 35.21 34.58 5.54
N ILE A 2 35.64 35.51 4.69
CA ILE A 2 35.10 35.92 3.38
C ILE A 2 35.81 35.13 2.24
N GLU A 3 35.04 34.67 1.23
CA GLU A 3 35.37 34.33 -0.19
C GLU A 3 36.55 33.33 -0.54
N PRO A 4 36.76 32.92 -1.81
CA PRO A 4 35.94 32.04 -2.65
C PRO A 4 36.75 30.83 -3.22
N LEU A 5 36.11 29.67 -3.41
CA LEU A 5 36.65 28.55 -4.19
C LEU A 5 36.35 28.79 -5.68
N SER A 6 37.34 29.33 -6.39
CA SER A 6 37.25 29.61 -7.84
C SER A 6 38.17 28.68 -8.64
N VAL A 7 37.56 28.06 -9.64
CA VAL A 7 38.14 27.51 -10.88
C VAL A 7 39.08 26.31 -10.73
N LEU A 8 38.47 25.12 -10.79
CA LEU A 8 38.84 24.05 -11.73
C LEU A 8 40.35 23.95 -12.01
N ALA A 9 41.07 23.42 -11.03
CA ALA A 9 42.34 22.73 -11.25
C ALA A 9 42.08 21.54 -12.19
N GLY A 10 42.15 21.86 -13.49
CA GLY A 10 41.84 20.99 -14.61
C GLY A 10 42.79 19.81 -14.71
N TRP A 11 42.19 18.63 -14.77
CA TRP A 11 42.82 17.43 -15.32
C TRP A 11 43.16 17.67 -16.79
N ALA A 12 44.46 17.81 -17.06
CA ALA A 12 45.07 17.84 -18.38
C ALA A 12 46.39 17.06 -18.34
N ILE A 13 46.45 15.81 -18.83
CA ILE A 13 47.69 15.04 -19.12
C ILE A 13 47.35 13.93 -20.18
N PRO A 14 48.17 13.54 -21.18
CA PRO A 14 48.93 14.31 -22.20
C PRO A 14 49.13 13.62 -23.60
N LYS A 15 49.60 14.39 -24.60
CA LYS A 15 50.53 14.02 -25.72
C LYS A 15 50.13 12.97 -26.79
N ILE A 16 49.42 13.42 -27.83
CA ILE A 16 49.92 13.26 -29.22
C ILE A 16 50.52 14.62 -29.58
N GLY A 17 51.76 14.81 -29.16
CA GLY A 17 52.59 15.93 -29.56
C GLY A 17 53.36 15.59 -30.83
N GLU A 18 53.68 16.63 -31.58
CA GLU A 18 54.84 16.77 -32.47
C GLU A 18 54.68 16.45 -33.98
N SER A 19 53.81 15.56 -34.47
CA SER A 19 53.71 15.34 -35.93
C SER A 19 52.75 16.29 -36.69
N LEU A 20 51.77 16.87 -36.00
CA LEU A 20 50.84 17.85 -36.62
C LEU A 20 51.49 19.23 -36.81
N LEU A 21 52.53 19.56 -36.05
CA LEU A 21 53.26 20.83 -36.18
C LEU A 21 54.30 20.81 -37.31
N GLU A 22 54.77 19.64 -37.76
CA GLU A 22 55.56 19.53 -38.99
C GLU A 22 54.71 19.55 -40.26
N ILE A 23 53.46 19.06 -40.22
CA ILE A 23 52.54 19.12 -41.37
C ILE A 23 51.99 20.54 -41.58
N VAL A 24 51.91 21.35 -40.52
CA VAL A 24 51.56 22.79 -40.60
C VAL A 24 52.73 23.64 -41.16
N SER A 25 53.91 23.06 -41.40
CA SER A 25 55.04 23.77 -42.05
C SER A 25 54.98 23.83 -43.59
N GLY A 26 53.89 23.38 -44.22
CA GLY A 26 53.51 23.81 -45.57
C GLY A 26 54.34 23.26 -46.74
N GLN A 27 55.25 22.29 -46.57
CA GLN A 27 56.05 21.76 -47.69
C GLN A 27 55.69 20.36 -48.20
N GLY A 28 54.93 19.55 -47.44
CA GLY A 28 54.45 18.23 -47.93
C GLY A 28 53.07 18.26 -48.60
N TRP A 29 52.24 19.24 -48.22
CA TRP A 29 50.80 19.27 -48.54
C TRP A 29 50.48 19.64 -49.99
N ASP A 30 51.26 20.54 -50.59
CA ASP A 30 51.00 21.02 -51.96
C ASP A 30 51.24 19.96 -53.04
N SER A 31 52.03 18.91 -52.73
CA SER A 31 52.31 17.83 -53.69
C SER A 31 51.20 16.77 -53.77
N LEU A 32 50.44 16.57 -52.70
CA LEU A 32 49.38 15.56 -52.60
C LEU A 32 48.04 16.07 -53.15
N SER A 33 47.76 17.36 -52.99
CA SER A 33 46.52 17.97 -53.46
C SER A 33 46.42 17.97 -55.00
N GLN A 34 47.54 18.05 -55.73
CA GLN A 34 47.55 18.09 -57.20
C GLN A 34 47.37 16.71 -57.89
N ALA A 35 47.37 15.59 -57.15
CA ALA A 35 47.43 14.25 -57.72
C ALA A 35 46.06 13.58 -57.98
N LEU A 36 44.95 14.06 -57.41
CA LEU A 36 43.62 13.45 -57.56
C LEU A 36 42.78 14.23 -58.57
N THR A 37 42.42 13.60 -59.70
CA THR A 37 41.59 14.25 -60.72
C THR A 37 40.10 14.11 -60.42
N LYS A 38 39.29 15.04 -60.92
CA LYS A 38 37.82 15.02 -60.79
C LYS A 38 37.18 13.69 -61.24
N SER A 39 37.74 13.05 -62.27
CA SER A 39 37.23 11.76 -62.77
C SER A 39 37.50 10.60 -61.80
N ASP A 40 38.55 10.65 -60.99
CA ASP A 40 38.91 9.59 -60.05
C ASP A 40 38.00 9.64 -58.82
N VAL A 41 37.66 10.86 -58.38
CA VAL A 41 36.70 11.13 -57.31
C VAL A 41 35.29 10.68 -57.69
N GLU A 42 34.83 10.98 -58.91
CA GLU A 42 33.50 10.54 -59.38
C GLU A 42 33.35 9.02 -59.51
N LYS A 43 34.44 8.31 -59.87
CA LYS A 43 34.45 6.83 -59.93
C LYS A 43 34.44 6.21 -58.54
N ALA A 44 35.19 6.77 -57.59
CA ALA A 44 35.19 6.34 -56.20
C ALA A 44 33.80 6.49 -55.56
N ILE A 45 33.08 7.57 -55.90
CA ILE A 45 31.72 7.82 -55.41
C ILE A 45 30.73 6.75 -55.90
N LYS A 46 30.74 6.44 -57.20
CA LYS A 46 29.89 5.39 -57.77
C LYS A 46 30.22 3.98 -57.26
N ALA A 47 31.50 3.69 -57.04
CA ALA A 47 31.93 2.43 -56.43
C ALA A 47 31.44 2.31 -54.97
N GLY A 48 31.47 3.41 -54.21
CA GLY A 48 30.92 3.49 -52.86
C GLY A 48 29.40 3.29 -52.82
N GLU A 49 28.66 3.93 -53.72
CA GLU A 49 27.20 3.75 -53.81
C GLU A 49 26.79 2.31 -54.16
N ALA A 50 27.52 1.64 -55.06
CA ALA A 50 27.26 0.25 -55.41
C ALA A 50 27.61 -0.69 -54.24
N ALA A 51 28.71 -0.45 -53.54
CA ALA A 51 29.13 -1.25 -52.40
C ALA A 51 28.20 -1.12 -51.20
N VAL A 52 27.69 0.08 -50.92
CA VAL A 52 26.69 0.32 -49.87
C VAL A 52 25.38 -0.39 -50.20
N LYS A 53 24.91 -0.32 -51.46
CA LYS A 53 23.70 -1.04 -51.90
C LYS A 53 23.81 -2.56 -51.80
N GLU A 54 24.99 -3.13 -52.08
CA GLU A 54 25.22 -4.58 -51.94
C GLU A 54 25.37 -4.99 -50.46
N TRP A 55 26.02 -4.15 -49.64
CA TRP A 55 26.19 -4.33 -48.20
C TRP A 55 24.86 -4.27 -47.42
N GLU A 56 23.90 -3.47 -47.88
CA GLU A 56 22.55 -3.35 -47.31
C GLU A 56 21.58 -4.45 -47.77
N LYS A 57 21.88 -5.14 -48.88
CA LYS A 57 21.02 -6.19 -49.47
C LYS A 57 21.01 -7.49 -48.65
N GLN A 58 22.07 -7.76 -47.90
CA GLN A 58 22.27 -9.00 -47.13
C GLN A 58 21.95 -8.85 -45.64
N ARG A 59 21.45 -7.68 -45.19
CA ARG A 59 21.16 -7.39 -43.78
C ARG A 59 19.71 -6.98 -43.56
N ASP A 60 19.22 -7.30 -42.37
CA ASP A 60 17.87 -6.95 -41.90
C ASP A 60 17.67 -5.41 -41.94
N PRO A 61 16.48 -4.89 -42.32
CA PRO A 61 16.21 -3.45 -42.41
C PRO A 61 16.60 -2.64 -41.16
N SER A 62 16.56 -3.26 -39.98
CA SER A 62 16.94 -2.69 -38.68
C SER A 62 18.45 -2.49 -38.49
N GLN A 63 19.30 -3.14 -39.30
CA GLN A 63 20.77 -3.06 -39.25
C GLN A 63 21.38 -2.34 -40.46
N ARG A 64 20.54 -1.73 -41.31
CA ARG A 64 21.02 -0.95 -42.46
C ARG A 64 21.74 0.30 -41.98
N LEU A 65 22.69 0.77 -42.79
CA LEU A 65 23.70 1.75 -42.38
C LEU A 65 23.07 3.07 -41.90
N PHE A 66 21.85 3.35 -42.36
CA PHE A 66 21.04 4.51 -41.96
C PHE A 66 20.19 4.36 -40.69
N PHE A 67 20.02 3.15 -40.13
CA PHE A 67 19.16 2.94 -38.96
C PHE A 67 19.87 3.27 -37.62
N HIS A 68 21.20 3.23 -37.59
CA HIS A 68 22.02 3.57 -36.41
C HIS A 68 22.77 4.90 -36.52
N ALA A 69 22.43 5.77 -37.47
CA ALA A 69 22.97 7.11 -37.52
C ALA A 69 22.24 8.05 -36.54
N ARG A 70 22.39 7.82 -35.22
CA ARG A 70 22.29 8.85 -34.16
C ARG A 70 23.16 8.41 -32.97
N PRO A 71 23.77 9.31 -32.17
CA PRO A 71 24.08 10.74 -32.40
C PRO A 71 25.38 11.20 -31.66
N ASP A 72 26.57 11.18 -32.30
CA ASP A 72 27.79 11.76 -31.69
C ASP A 72 28.20 13.11 -32.35
N GLY A 73 27.30 13.74 -33.12
CA GLY A 73 27.64 14.90 -33.96
C GLY A 73 28.64 14.56 -35.07
N TRP A 74 29.62 15.44 -35.36
CA TRP A 74 30.65 15.26 -36.40
C TRP A 74 31.41 13.93 -36.34
N ASN A 75 31.43 13.27 -35.18
CA ASN A 75 32.02 11.94 -35.01
C ASN A 75 31.23 10.84 -35.73
N GLY A 76 29.91 10.96 -35.85
CA GLY A 76 29.09 10.04 -36.66
C GLY A 76 29.33 10.21 -38.15
N VAL A 77 29.54 11.45 -38.60
CA VAL A 77 29.94 11.77 -39.99
C VAL A 77 31.37 11.30 -40.27
N ASN A 78 32.32 11.47 -39.34
CA ASN A 78 33.68 10.94 -39.46
C ASN A 78 33.73 9.40 -39.41
N ARG A 79 32.86 8.76 -38.64
CA ARG A 79 32.71 7.30 -38.62
C ARG A 79 32.12 6.82 -39.95
N PHE A 80 31.07 7.47 -40.46
CA PHE A 80 30.50 7.20 -41.78
C PHE A 80 31.50 7.41 -42.93
N LEU A 81 32.12 8.58 -43.03
CA LEU A 81 33.14 8.88 -44.03
C LEU A 81 34.33 7.94 -43.87
N GLY A 82 34.70 7.68 -42.63
CA GLY A 82 35.73 6.72 -42.31
C GLY A 82 35.40 5.32 -42.84
N ASP A 83 34.20 4.80 -42.59
CA ASP A 83 33.76 3.45 -43.00
C ASP A 83 33.55 3.35 -44.51
N TYR A 84 33.12 4.46 -45.11
CA TYR A 84 33.05 4.67 -46.55
C TYR A 84 34.44 4.61 -47.22
N PHE A 85 35.46 5.24 -46.62
CA PHE A 85 36.85 5.26 -47.09
C PHE A 85 37.67 4.01 -46.70
N THR A 86 37.15 3.05 -45.93
CA THR A 86 37.78 1.74 -45.71
C THR A 86 37.33 0.68 -46.71
N ASN A 87 36.33 0.95 -47.54
CA ASN A 87 35.88 0.02 -48.56
C ASN A 87 36.96 -0.20 -49.63
N SER A 88 37.39 -1.44 -49.83
CA SER A 88 38.54 -1.77 -50.70
C SER A 88 38.37 -1.36 -52.15
N ALA A 89 37.13 -1.31 -52.67
CA ALA A 89 36.85 -0.84 -54.03
C ALA A 89 36.93 0.70 -54.14
N VAL A 90 36.49 1.41 -53.11
CA VAL A 90 36.61 2.88 -53.00
C VAL A 90 38.07 3.29 -52.84
N VAL A 91 38.80 2.57 -51.99
CA VAL A 91 40.24 2.77 -51.76
C VAL A 91 41.06 2.44 -53.00
N ALA A 92 40.73 1.38 -53.74
CA ALA A 92 41.44 1.00 -54.96
C ALA A 92 41.32 2.04 -56.07
N GLU A 93 40.16 2.69 -56.22
CA GLU A 93 39.99 3.78 -57.19
C GLU A 93 40.72 5.06 -56.74
N LEU A 94 40.69 5.39 -55.44
CA LEU A 94 41.41 6.55 -54.88
C LEU A 94 42.94 6.36 -54.84
N GLN A 95 43.43 5.12 -54.89
CA GLN A 95 44.87 4.79 -54.90
C GLN A 95 45.50 4.79 -56.31
N LYS A 96 44.71 4.73 -57.39
CA LYS A 96 45.23 4.69 -58.78
C LYS A 96 46.14 5.88 -59.13
N PRO A 97 45.87 7.12 -58.70
CA PRO A 97 46.75 8.25 -58.99
C PRO A 97 48.02 8.28 -58.10
N LEU A 98 48.06 7.51 -57.01
CA LEU A 98 49.09 7.55 -55.97
C LEU A 98 50.00 6.31 -55.96
N LEU A 99 49.96 5.50 -57.02
CA LEU A 99 50.57 4.16 -57.11
C LEU A 99 52.11 4.10 -56.88
N ASN A 100 52.83 5.22 -56.93
CA ASN A 100 54.29 5.24 -56.66
C ASN A 100 54.69 5.88 -55.31
N HIS A 101 53.75 6.31 -54.47
CA HIS A 101 54.05 7.05 -53.23
C HIS A 101 53.47 6.44 -51.94
N GLY A 102 53.00 5.18 -51.99
CA GLY A 102 52.51 4.45 -50.82
C GLY A 102 51.04 4.70 -50.50
N LYS A 103 50.44 3.83 -49.67
CA LYS A 103 49.00 3.87 -49.36
C LYS A 103 48.67 5.11 -48.50
N PRO A 104 47.74 5.99 -48.92
CA PRO A 104 47.43 7.22 -48.19
C PRO A 104 46.62 6.97 -46.91
N ASP A 105 46.81 7.84 -45.92
CA ASP A 105 46.11 7.83 -44.63
C ASP A 105 44.63 8.26 -44.80
N ARG A 106 43.72 7.55 -44.12
CA ARG A 106 42.26 7.76 -44.11
C ARG A 106 41.87 9.18 -43.71
N GLU A 107 42.53 9.76 -42.72
CA GLU A 107 42.24 11.15 -42.29
C GLU A 107 42.69 12.18 -43.33
N ILE A 108 43.80 11.88 -44.02
CA ILE A 108 44.32 12.73 -45.10
C ILE A 108 43.38 12.70 -46.30
N LEU A 109 42.83 11.54 -46.66
CA LEU A 109 41.84 11.44 -47.74
C LEU A 109 40.56 12.24 -47.45
N ILE A 110 40.07 12.19 -46.20
CA ILE A 110 38.89 12.97 -45.77
C ILE A 110 39.16 14.48 -45.88
N ARG A 111 40.34 14.95 -45.44
CA ARG A 111 40.73 16.36 -45.54
C ARG A 111 41.00 16.82 -46.98
N VAL A 112 41.67 16.00 -47.79
CA VAL A 112 41.94 16.28 -49.21
C VAL A 112 40.63 16.40 -49.98
N PHE A 113 39.65 15.55 -49.67
CA PHE A 113 38.32 15.61 -50.28
C PHE A 113 37.59 16.91 -49.94
N GLN A 114 37.69 17.37 -48.68
CA GLN A 114 37.12 18.64 -48.22
C GLN A 114 37.82 19.85 -48.87
N GLN A 115 39.17 19.88 -48.88
CA GLN A 115 39.94 20.98 -49.47
C GLN A 115 39.89 21.02 -51.00
N GLN A 116 39.85 19.89 -51.71
CA GLN A 116 39.70 19.89 -53.16
C GLN A 116 38.31 20.30 -53.64
N GLY A 117 37.29 20.10 -52.80
CA GLY A 117 35.96 20.69 -53.01
C GLY A 117 36.01 22.23 -53.00
N GLU A 118 36.80 22.81 -52.10
CA GLU A 118 36.97 24.26 -51.96
C GLU A 118 37.94 24.86 -53.00
N ALA A 119 39.08 24.21 -53.27
CA ALA A 119 40.17 24.75 -54.07
C ALA A 119 39.94 24.73 -55.59
N ASN A 120 39.16 23.78 -56.10
CA ASN A 120 38.85 23.69 -57.53
C ASN A 120 37.62 24.51 -57.95
N ASP A 121 37.11 25.37 -57.05
CA ASP A 121 35.85 26.10 -57.22
C ASP A 121 34.78 25.14 -57.79
N ILE A 122 34.74 23.91 -57.24
CA ILE A 122 33.82 22.87 -57.69
C ILE A 122 32.44 23.41 -57.36
N LYS A 123 31.82 24.02 -58.37
CA LYS A 123 30.39 24.26 -58.43
C LYS A 123 29.73 22.90 -58.35
N LEU A 124 29.48 22.46 -57.11
CA LEU A 124 28.47 21.50 -56.76
C LEU A 124 27.19 22.05 -57.42
N ASN A 125 26.90 21.57 -58.63
CA ASN A 125 25.83 22.15 -59.43
C ASN A 125 24.56 22.12 -58.59
N GLN A 126 23.89 23.27 -58.53
CA GLN A 126 22.71 23.54 -57.73
C GLN A 126 21.54 22.61 -58.03
N ASP A 127 21.62 21.77 -59.06
CA ASP A 127 20.55 20.83 -59.41
C ASP A 127 20.70 19.42 -58.82
N SER A 128 21.88 19.04 -58.30
CA SER A 128 22.10 17.65 -57.82
C SER A 128 22.47 17.56 -56.34
N ILE A 129 23.30 18.49 -55.86
CA ILE A 129 23.80 18.46 -54.49
C ILE A 129 23.08 19.47 -53.61
N LYS A 130 22.61 20.59 -54.16
CA LYS A 130 21.82 21.56 -53.38
C LYS A 130 20.48 20.99 -52.91
N PRO A 131 19.68 20.22 -53.68
CA PRO A 131 18.48 19.58 -53.13
C PRO A 131 18.80 18.51 -52.08
N TRP A 132 19.97 17.86 -52.16
CA TRP A 132 20.41 16.82 -51.23
C TRP A 132 20.99 17.42 -49.93
N ILE A 133 21.88 18.40 -50.03
CA ILE A 133 22.41 19.18 -48.91
C ILE A 133 21.30 20.06 -48.32
N GLU A 134 20.40 20.67 -49.08
CA GLU A 134 19.24 21.40 -48.52
C GLU A 134 18.18 20.46 -47.96
N LYS A 135 17.92 19.25 -48.49
CA LYS A 135 17.08 18.26 -47.78
C LYS A 135 17.75 17.79 -46.50
N PHE A 136 19.06 17.53 -46.54
CA PHE A 136 19.81 17.05 -45.39
C PHE A 136 19.93 18.14 -44.32
N ILE A 137 20.37 19.36 -44.68
CA ILE A 137 20.44 20.54 -43.82
C ILE A 137 19.04 21.00 -43.40
N ASN A 138 18.02 21.10 -44.26
CA ASN A 138 16.67 21.48 -43.80
C ASN A 138 16.03 20.38 -42.94
N ALA A 139 16.19 19.09 -43.24
CA ALA A 139 15.65 18.05 -42.35
C ALA A 139 16.44 17.94 -41.04
N TYR A 140 17.76 18.11 -41.08
CA TYR A 140 18.64 18.06 -39.90
C TYR A 140 18.48 19.31 -39.05
N PHE A 141 18.46 20.52 -39.62
CA PHE A 141 18.29 21.82 -38.93
C PHE A 141 16.83 22.20 -38.66
N GLN A 142 15.82 21.78 -39.42
CA GLN A 142 14.42 21.88 -38.95
C GLN A 142 14.16 20.94 -37.76
N GLN A 143 14.86 19.80 -37.67
CA GLN A 143 14.76 18.94 -36.49
C GLN A 143 15.69 19.35 -35.35
N THR A 144 16.89 19.91 -35.61
CA THR A 144 17.80 20.41 -34.54
C THR A 144 17.42 21.80 -34.01
N ASP A 145 16.89 22.72 -34.81
CA ASP A 145 16.31 23.98 -34.31
C ASP A 145 15.10 23.69 -33.42
N THR A 146 14.21 22.79 -33.83
CA THR A 146 13.08 22.34 -33.01
C THR A 146 13.55 21.61 -31.75
N TYR A 147 14.56 20.73 -31.84
CA TYR A 147 15.11 20.04 -30.66
C TYR A 147 15.81 21.01 -29.68
N LEU A 148 16.61 21.96 -30.16
CA LEU A 148 17.24 22.99 -29.32
C LEU A 148 16.17 23.89 -28.68
N LYS A 149 15.13 24.27 -29.43
CA LYS A 149 13.97 25.02 -28.90
C LYS A 149 13.24 24.22 -27.83
N PHE A 150 13.05 22.92 -28.03
CA PHE A 150 12.46 22.03 -27.03
C PHE A 150 13.34 21.92 -25.79
N GLN A 151 14.66 21.77 -25.91
CA GLN A 151 15.56 21.69 -24.75
C GLN A 151 15.60 23.00 -23.94
N VAL A 152 15.63 24.16 -24.61
CA VAL A 152 15.54 25.47 -23.93
C VAL A 152 14.17 25.64 -23.25
N ALA A 153 13.08 25.29 -23.94
CA ALA A 153 11.74 25.34 -23.36
C ALA A 153 11.58 24.36 -22.19
N LYS A 154 12.23 23.19 -22.25
CA LYS A 154 12.24 22.20 -21.19
C LYS A 154 12.92 22.72 -19.93
N GLN A 155 14.04 23.43 -20.07
CA GLN A 155 14.72 24.02 -18.92
C GLN A 155 13.80 25.00 -18.18
N ASP A 156 13.14 25.90 -18.91
CA ASP A 156 12.16 26.85 -18.34
C ASP A 156 10.96 26.12 -17.72
N TYR A 157 10.41 25.11 -18.40
CA TYR A 157 9.31 24.29 -17.90
C TYR A 157 9.67 23.58 -16.60
N CYS A 158 10.82 22.91 -16.53
CA CYS A 158 11.28 22.20 -15.34
C CYS A 158 11.58 23.17 -14.18
N GLU A 159 12.16 24.33 -14.45
CA GLU A 159 12.41 25.35 -13.44
C GLU A 159 11.11 25.86 -12.81
N GLN A 160 10.12 26.22 -13.64
CA GLN A 160 8.82 26.67 -13.12
C GLN A 160 8.03 25.54 -12.44
N LEU A 161 8.11 24.31 -12.96
CA LEU A 161 7.47 23.15 -12.33
C LEU A 161 8.06 22.91 -10.93
N ALA A 162 9.38 22.93 -10.80
CA ALA A 162 10.03 22.81 -9.51
C ALA A 162 9.59 23.96 -8.59
N ASN A 163 9.69 25.22 -9.02
CA ASN A 163 9.26 26.36 -8.20
C ASN A 163 7.79 26.28 -7.76
N TRP A 164 6.91 25.70 -8.58
CA TRP A 164 5.49 25.58 -8.25
C TRP A 164 5.19 24.47 -7.24
N PHE A 165 5.84 23.30 -7.36
CA PHE A 165 5.52 22.10 -6.57
C PHE A 165 6.52 21.79 -5.43
N ASP A 166 7.70 22.40 -5.43
CA ASP A 166 8.76 22.19 -4.43
C ASP A 166 8.50 22.95 -3.12
N ASP A 167 7.62 23.95 -3.15
CA ASP A 167 7.19 24.67 -1.97
C ASP A 167 6.10 23.89 -1.23
N VAL A 168 6.42 23.38 -0.03
CA VAL A 168 5.41 22.72 0.80
C VAL A 168 4.56 23.77 1.48
N LYS A 169 3.46 24.11 0.81
CA LYS A 169 2.33 24.80 1.44
C LYS A 169 1.67 23.79 2.36
N PHE A 170 2.12 23.75 3.62
CA PHE A 170 1.48 22.94 4.66
C PHE A 170 0.04 23.41 4.84
N ALA A 171 -0.91 22.86 4.06
CA ALA A 171 -2.34 23.12 4.19
C ALA A 171 -2.72 24.60 4.48
N GLY A 172 -2.10 25.56 3.77
CA GLY A 172 -2.37 26.99 3.95
C GLY A 172 -1.82 27.65 5.23
N ILE A 173 -1.06 26.91 6.05
CA ILE A 173 -0.56 27.36 7.35
C ILE A 173 0.66 28.27 7.17
N ALA A 174 0.45 29.58 7.18
CA ALA A 174 1.51 30.56 7.41
C ALA A 174 1.42 30.99 8.88
N VAL A 175 2.41 30.65 9.72
CA VAL A 175 2.36 30.94 11.17
C VAL A 175 3.35 32.04 11.56
N PRO A 176 3.05 32.90 12.56
CA PRO A 176 3.88 34.05 12.87
C PRO A 176 4.90 33.75 13.98
N GLY A 177 6.11 34.30 13.83
CA GLY A 177 7.21 34.23 14.79
C GLY A 177 8.47 34.89 14.21
N GLN A 178 9.44 35.26 15.05
CA GLN A 178 10.62 36.10 14.69
C GLN A 178 11.53 35.57 13.57
N GLU A 179 11.26 34.39 13.04
CA GLU A 179 11.86 33.87 11.83
C GLU A 179 10.73 33.66 10.83
N VAL A 180 10.74 34.45 9.74
CA VAL A 180 9.87 34.24 8.58
C VAL A 180 10.04 32.78 8.18
N GLU A 181 8.99 31.95 8.33
CA GLU A 181 8.99 30.61 7.76
C GLU A 181 9.21 30.77 6.26
N LYS A 182 10.42 30.47 5.80
CA LYS A 182 10.65 30.25 4.39
C LYS A 182 9.86 28.98 4.05
N SER A 183 9.18 29.00 2.91
CA SER A 183 8.71 27.77 2.31
C SER A 183 9.90 26.79 2.27
N GLU A 184 9.77 25.68 3.00
CA GLU A 184 10.81 24.66 3.00
C GLU A 184 10.63 23.77 1.78
N LYS A 185 11.78 23.35 1.25
CA LYS A 185 11.84 22.54 0.05
C LYS A 185 11.26 21.16 0.35
N LEU A 186 10.33 20.69 -0.48
CA LEU A 186 9.66 19.40 -0.35
C LEU A 186 10.68 18.28 -0.13
N ALA A 187 11.79 18.33 -0.87
CA ALA A 187 12.88 17.37 -0.76
C ALA A 187 13.50 17.24 0.64
N GLN A 188 13.44 18.28 1.48
CA GLN A 188 14.08 18.29 2.80
C GLN A 188 13.20 17.68 3.89
N ILE A 189 11.89 17.69 3.71
CA ILE A 189 10.92 17.24 4.72
C ILE A 189 10.22 15.93 4.33
N PHE A 190 10.24 15.57 3.05
CA PHE A 190 9.49 14.43 2.52
C PHE A 190 10.04 13.11 3.08
N VAL A 191 9.12 12.20 3.39
CA VAL A 191 9.44 10.82 3.77
C VAL A 191 8.73 9.91 2.79
N MET A 192 9.50 9.05 2.12
CA MET A 192 8.98 8.13 1.11
C MET A 192 8.01 7.13 1.76
N PRO A 193 6.74 7.08 1.32
CA PRO A 193 5.78 6.12 1.85
C PRO A 193 6.06 4.71 1.34
N ASP A 194 5.61 3.73 2.12
CA ASP A 194 5.49 2.36 1.63
C ASP A 194 4.18 2.21 0.85
N VAL A 195 4.24 1.36 -0.16
CA VAL A 195 3.08 0.91 -0.92
C VAL A 195 3.02 -0.61 -0.88
N VAL A 196 1.81 -1.14 -0.81
CA VAL A 196 1.55 -2.57 -0.87
C VAL A 196 0.71 -2.82 -2.11
N GLU A 197 1.14 -3.76 -2.94
CA GLU A 197 0.34 -4.19 -4.08
C GLU A 197 -1.01 -4.72 -3.61
N ASP A 198 -2.10 -4.17 -4.14
CA ASP A 198 -3.44 -4.65 -3.83
C ASP A 198 -3.68 -5.93 -4.64
N VAL A 199 -3.31 -7.08 -4.06
CA VAL A 199 -3.54 -8.42 -4.66
C VAL A 199 -5.02 -8.81 -4.55
N SER A 200 -5.96 -7.87 -4.59
CA SER A 200 -7.39 -8.12 -4.51
C SER A 200 -7.99 -8.78 -5.77
N THR A 201 -7.25 -9.70 -6.39
CA THR A 201 -7.79 -10.85 -7.12
C THR A 201 -8.26 -11.97 -6.18
N VAL A 202 -8.02 -11.85 -4.88
CA VAL A 202 -8.65 -12.66 -3.83
C VAL A 202 -10.01 -12.03 -3.50
N GLY A 203 -11.08 -12.53 -4.13
CA GLY A 203 -12.45 -12.06 -3.87
C GLY A 203 -12.80 -12.10 -2.38
N ALA A 204 -13.77 -11.28 -1.96
CA ALA A 204 -14.22 -11.19 -0.55
C ALA A 204 -14.48 -12.56 0.12
N TRP A 205 -14.84 -13.57 -0.68
CA TRP A 205 -15.05 -14.95 -0.27
C TRP A 205 -13.78 -15.73 0.15
N GLU A 206 -12.58 -15.35 -0.30
CA GLU A 206 -11.31 -15.98 0.11
C GLU A 206 -10.76 -15.42 1.44
N ARG A 207 -11.08 -14.16 1.79
CA ARG A 207 -10.82 -13.61 3.14
C ARG A 207 -11.62 -14.36 4.20
N ASP A 208 -12.89 -14.65 3.92
CA ASP A 208 -13.77 -15.45 4.77
C ASP A 208 -13.32 -16.93 4.87
N LEU A 209 -12.71 -17.48 3.81
CA LEU A 209 -12.24 -18.87 3.74
C LEU A 209 -11.04 -19.18 4.64
N LEU A 210 -10.20 -18.18 4.88
CA LEU A 210 -8.93 -18.32 5.61
C LEU A 210 -9.10 -17.98 7.10
N ALA A 211 -10.09 -17.14 7.45
CA ALA A 211 -10.58 -16.98 8.82
C ALA A 211 -11.23 -18.27 9.38
N ALA A 212 -11.76 -19.14 8.50
CA ALA A 212 -12.39 -20.40 8.86
C ALA A 212 -11.41 -21.55 9.24
N SER A 213 -10.09 -21.33 9.16
CA SER A 213 -9.06 -22.30 9.57
C SER A 213 -8.27 -21.78 10.77
N SER A 214 -8.77 -22.03 11.97
CA SER A 214 -8.15 -21.55 13.22
C SER A 214 -6.86 -22.32 13.56
N GLY A 215 -5.75 -21.57 13.56
CA GLY A 215 -4.48 -21.90 14.19
C GLY A 215 -3.58 -20.66 14.12
N GLU A 216 -2.86 -20.32 15.18
CA GLU A 216 -1.99 -19.12 15.27
C GLU A 216 -0.97 -19.02 14.09
N THR A 217 -0.64 -20.13 13.44
CA THR A 217 0.20 -20.16 12.22
C THR A 217 -0.52 -19.77 10.93
N SER A 218 -1.85 -19.82 10.90
CA SER A 218 -2.68 -19.46 9.74
C SER A 218 -2.98 -17.96 9.69
N GLU A 219 -3.03 -17.25 10.82
CA GLU A 219 -3.18 -15.77 10.86
C GLU A 219 -1.91 -15.04 10.40
N ILE A 220 -0.73 -15.57 10.71
CA ILE A 220 0.55 -15.02 10.22
C ILE A 220 0.70 -15.31 8.71
N ALA A 221 0.25 -16.48 8.25
CA ALA A 221 0.16 -16.79 6.83
C ALA A 221 -0.96 -16.02 6.10
N LEU A 222 -2.01 -15.59 6.83
CA LEU A 222 -3.07 -14.71 6.35
C LEU A 222 -2.50 -13.32 6.09
N LEU A 223 -1.77 -12.75 7.07
CA LEU A 223 -1.09 -11.46 6.96
C LEU A 223 0.00 -11.47 5.86
N ALA A 224 0.76 -12.56 5.72
CA ALA A 224 1.80 -12.68 4.71
C ALA A 224 1.28 -13.00 3.28
N LYS A 225 0.02 -13.45 3.12
CA LYS A 225 -0.60 -13.72 1.81
C LYS A 225 -1.59 -12.66 1.33
N THR A 226 -2.14 -11.87 2.24
CA THR A 226 -3.02 -10.74 1.91
C THR A 226 -2.26 -9.44 1.70
N THR A 227 -1.01 -9.36 2.16
CA THR A 227 -0.11 -8.26 1.82
C THR A 227 0.53 -8.57 0.48
N GLY A 228 0.19 -7.79 -0.55
CA GLY A 228 0.99 -7.79 -1.76
C GLY A 228 2.41 -7.34 -1.49
N ARG A 229 3.23 -7.32 -2.54
CA ARG A 229 4.63 -6.95 -2.39
C ARG A 229 4.72 -5.55 -1.78
N LYS A 230 5.24 -5.47 -0.55
CA LYS A 230 5.53 -4.20 0.11
C LYS A 230 6.78 -3.60 -0.52
N LEU A 231 6.66 -2.37 -0.99
CA LEU A 231 7.68 -1.64 -1.73
C LEU A 231 7.74 -0.20 -1.22
N LEU A 232 8.88 0.47 -1.42
CA LEU A 232 8.88 1.93 -1.37
C LEU A 232 8.19 2.47 -2.61
N ALA A 233 7.45 3.57 -2.51
CA ALA A 233 6.68 4.10 -3.64
C ALA A 233 7.54 4.41 -4.89
N GLU A 234 8.79 4.86 -4.73
CA GLU A 234 9.73 5.08 -5.84
C GLU A 234 10.06 3.78 -6.60
N GLN A 235 10.02 2.63 -5.93
CA GLN A 235 10.32 1.34 -6.56
C GLN A 235 9.23 0.94 -7.57
N LEU A 236 8.05 1.55 -7.54
CA LEU A 236 7.05 1.40 -8.59
C LEU A 236 7.58 1.86 -9.96
N LEU A 237 8.44 2.87 -9.97
CA LEU A 237 9.04 3.43 -11.18
C LEU A 237 10.18 2.57 -11.74
N SER A 238 10.74 1.63 -10.98
CA SER A 238 11.88 0.81 -11.41
C SER A 238 11.59 -0.68 -11.46
N GLN A 239 10.79 -1.20 -10.52
CA GLN A 239 10.57 -2.62 -10.27
C GLN A 239 9.18 -3.12 -10.68
N SER A 240 8.23 -2.25 -11.01
CA SER A 240 6.93 -2.69 -11.51
C SER A 240 7.07 -3.29 -12.91
N GLN A 241 6.40 -4.43 -13.15
CA GLN A 241 6.32 -5.06 -14.46
C GLN A 241 5.49 -4.22 -15.46
N SER A 242 4.51 -3.46 -14.95
CA SER A 242 3.75 -2.51 -15.76
C SER A 242 4.40 -1.13 -15.74
N ARG A 243 4.28 -0.41 -16.85
CA ARG A 243 4.66 1.01 -16.93
C ARG A 243 3.58 1.93 -16.35
N ARG A 244 2.37 1.42 -16.12
CA ARG A 244 1.21 2.20 -15.67
C ARG A 244 0.69 1.61 -14.38
N VAL A 245 0.49 2.44 -13.37
CA VAL A 245 0.06 1.98 -12.04
C VAL A 245 -1.00 2.90 -11.45
N VAL A 246 -1.87 2.33 -10.61
CA VAL A 246 -2.84 3.06 -9.81
C VAL A 246 -2.41 3.02 -8.35
N ILE A 247 -2.36 4.16 -7.68
CA ILE A 247 -2.05 4.29 -6.26
C ILE A 247 -3.28 4.79 -5.51
N LEU A 248 -3.80 3.95 -4.63
CA LEU A 248 -4.89 4.22 -3.72
C LEU A 248 -4.35 4.58 -2.33
N GLY A 249 -5.06 5.43 -1.60
CA GLY A 249 -4.65 5.80 -0.24
C GLY A 249 -5.73 6.57 0.51
N ALA A 250 -5.74 6.48 1.84
CA ALA A 250 -6.65 7.21 2.71
C ALA A 250 -6.47 8.75 2.59
N PRO A 251 -7.44 9.58 3.03
CA PRO A 251 -7.26 11.02 3.13
C PRO A 251 -6.03 11.38 3.98
N GLY A 252 -5.25 12.38 3.56
CA GLY A 252 -4.02 12.78 4.27
C GLY A 252 -2.82 11.84 4.13
N SER A 253 -2.96 10.69 3.42
CA SER A 253 -1.88 9.70 3.24
C SER A 253 -0.66 10.18 2.42
N GLY A 254 -0.71 11.38 1.84
CA GLY A 254 0.40 11.97 1.08
C GLY A 254 0.43 11.66 -0.43
N LYS A 255 -0.65 11.15 -1.04
CA LYS A 255 -0.72 10.86 -2.51
C LYS A 255 -0.26 12.04 -3.37
N THR A 256 -0.90 13.20 -3.20
CA THR A 256 -0.53 14.43 -3.90
C THR A 256 0.92 14.84 -3.64
N THR A 257 1.35 14.74 -2.37
CA THR A 257 2.73 15.09 -1.98
C THR A 257 3.75 14.18 -2.66
N LEU A 258 3.45 12.89 -2.80
CA LEU A 258 4.26 11.92 -3.54
C LEU A 258 4.33 12.28 -5.03
N MET A 259 3.21 12.64 -5.65
CA MET A 259 3.18 13.06 -7.06
C MET A 259 4.00 14.33 -7.30
N SER A 260 3.86 15.33 -6.43
CA SER A 260 4.69 16.54 -6.46
C SER A 260 6.18 16.20 -6.27
N TYR A 261 6.52 15.32 -5.33
CA TYR A 261 7.90 14.92 -5.08
C TYR A 261 8.55 14.27 -6.31
N PHE A 262 7.86 13.33 -6.97
CA PHE A 262 8.35 12.72 -8.21
C PHE A 262 8.56 13.74 -9.33
N ALA A 263 7.62 14.67 -9.49
CA ALA A 263 7.72 15.72 -10.50
C ALA A 263 8.92 16.65 -10.23
N VAL A 264 9.11 17.08 -8.98
CA VAL A 264 10.21 17.97 -8.56
C VAL A 264 11.57 17.29 -8.70
N MET A 265 11.71 16.03 -8.26
CA MET A 265 12.99 15.30 -8.39
C MET A 265 13.41 15.13 -9.85
N LEU A 266 12.46 14.85 -10.76
CA LEU A 266 12.77 14.80 -12.19
C LEU A 266 13.09 16.18 -12.78
N ALA A 267 12.35 17.22 -12.39
CA ALA A 267 12.59 18.58 -12.86
C ALA A 267 13.97 19.11 -12.41
N GLN A 268 14.45 18.67 -11.24
CA GLN A 268 15.77 18.99 -10.68
C GLN A 268 16.89 18.06 -11.18
N GLN A 269 16.61 17.21 -12.18
CA GLN A 269 17.59 16.27 -12.76
C GLN A 269 18.14 15.22 -11.80
N ASN A 270 17.30 14.72 -10.88
CA ASN A 270 17.63 13.63 -9.95
C ASN A 270 16.81 12.35 -10.21
N PRO A 271 16.83 11.77 -11.43
CA PRO A 271 16.05 10.56 -11.74
C PRO A 271 16.50 9.32 -10.96
N GLU A 272 17.78 9.25 -10.56
CA GLU A 272 18.35 8.13 -9.81
C GLU A 272 17.70 7.94 -8.44
N ILE A 273 17.31 9.04 -7.77
CA ILE A 273 16.57 9.00 -6.50
C ILE A 273 15.25 8.24 -6.68
N LEU A 274 14.64 8.34 -7.86
CA LEU A 274 13.39 7.66 -8.20
C LEU A 274 13.61 6.24 -8.77
N GLY A 275 14.86 5.77 -8.82
CA GLY A 275 15.24 4.52 -9.47
C GLY A 275 15.11 4.54 -11.00
N LEU A 276 15.03 5.71 -11.62
CA LEU A 276 14.97 5.88 -13.07
C LEU A 276 16.39 6.02 -13.67
N ASP A 277 16.52 5.68 -14.95
CA ASP A 277 17.78 5.77 -15.68
C ASP A 277 18.27 7.23 -15.78
N GLY A 278 19.48 7.49 -15.25
CA GLY A 278 20.11 8.80 -15.21
C GLY A 278 20.59 9.32 -16.56
N ASP A 279 20.84 8.43 -17.52
CA ASP A 279 21.26 8.81 -18.87
C ASP A 279 20.08 9.20 -19.77
N THR A 280 18.84 8.94 -19.33
CA THR A 280 17.62 9.26 -20.08
C THR A 280 17.14 10.70 -19.81
N ASP A 281 16.89 11.44 -20.88
CA ASP A 281 16.37 12.82 -20.83
C ASP A 281 14.85 12.87 -20.54
N TRP A 282 14.47 12.66 -19.28
CA TRP A 282 13.08 12.55 -18.79
C TRP A 282 12.30 13.87 -18.73
N LEU A 283 11.01 13.86 -19.09
CA LEU A 283 10.08 14.99 -18.88
C LEU A 283 8.96 14.60 -17.89
N PRO A 284 8.85 15.23 -16.70
CA PRO A 284 7.70 15.03 -15.82
C PRO A 284 6.47 15.79 -16.36
N ILE A 285 5.29 15.17 -16.35
CA ILE A 285 4.02 15.82 -16.71
C ILE A 285 3.03 15.53 -15.59
N LEU A 286 2.75 16.53 -14.74
CA LEU A 286 1.81 16.43 -13.62
C LEU A 286 0.50 17.14 -13.95
N ILE A 287 -0.62 16.40 -13.92
CA ILE A 287 -1.97 16.89 -14.21
C ILE A 287 -2.87 16.53 -13.02
N ARG A 288 -3.52 17.55 -12.45
CA ARG A 288 -4.61 17.36 -11.49
C ARG A 288 -5.89 17.00 -12.25
N MET A 289 -6.50 15.86 -11.91
CA MET A 289 -7.67 15.37 -12.66
C MET A 289 -8.91 16.25 -12.48
N ARG A 290 -9.09 16.87 -11.31
CA ARG A 290 -10.12 17.90 -11.08
C ARG A 290 -10.01 19.05 -12.09
N ASP A 291 -8.82 19.61 -12.23
CA ASP A 291 -8.60 20.81 -13.06
C ASP A 291 -8.78 20.49 -14.55
N PHE A 292 -8.40 19.27 -14.97
CA PHE A 292 -8.68 18.76 -16.30
C PHE A 292 -10.18 18.51 -16.53
N ALA A 293 -10.91 18.01 -15.54
CA ALA A 293 -12.36 17.78 -15.64
C ALA A 293 -13.17 19.07 -15.89
N ILE A 294 -12.64 20.23 -15.48
CA ILE A 294 -13.22 21.56 -15.78
C ILE A 294 -12.96 21.96 -17.24
N ASN A 295 -11.92 21.42 -17.87
CA ASN A 295 -11.44 21.78 -19.21
C ASN A 295 -11.59 20.63 -20.22
N LEU A 296 -12.69 19.88 -20.14
CA LEU A 296 -12.98 18.74 -21.05
C LEU A 296 -13.19 19.15 -22.51
N ASP A 297 -13.26 20.45 -22.82
CA ASP A 297 -13.19 20.97 -24.18
C ASP A 297 -11.80 20.77 -24.83
N LYS A 298 -10.76 20.53 -24.03
CA LYS A 298 -9.37 20.37 -24.46
C LYS A 298 -8.90 18.92 -24.39
N SER A 299 -7.85 18.58 -25.14
CA SER A 299 -7.11 17.33 -24.94
C SER A 299 -6.22 17.41 -23.69
N LEU A 300 -5.73 16.28 -23.16
CA LEU A 300 -4.79 16.30 -22.03
C LEU A 300 -3.52 17.11 -22.34
N ILE A 301 -3.02 17.04 -23.58
CA ILE A 301 -1.82 17.77 -24.00
C ILE A 301 -2.08 19.27 -24.06
N ASP A 302 -3.22 19.67 -24.63
CA ASP A 302 -3.61 21.08 -24.70
C ASP A 302 -3.84 21.66 -23.30
N TYR A 303 -4.47 20.89 -22.42
CA TYR A 303 -4.63 21.27 -21.02
C TYR A 303 -3.26 21.44 -20.32
N ALA A 304 -2.34 20.47 -20.46
CA ALA A 304 -1.00 20.56 -19.87
C ALA A 304 -0.22 21.79 -20.37
N ARG A 305 -0.36 22.14 -21.65
CA ARG A 305 0.23 23.36 -22.24
C ARG A 305 -0.37 24.62 -21.62
N VAL A 306 -1.70 24.71 -21.57
CA VAL A 306 -2.40 25.87 -20.98
C VAL A 306 -2.04 26.04 -19.51
N PHE A 307 -1.98 24.95 -18.74
CA PHE A 307 -1.58 24.97 -17.34
C PHE A 307 -0.12 25.45 -17.17
N ALA A 308 0.80 24.96 -18.00
CA ALA A 308 2.19 25.41 -17.97
C ALA A 308 2.34 26.90 -18.26
N GLU A 309 1.71 27.38 -19.34
CA GLU A 309 1.87 28.76 -19.80
C GLU A 309 1.13 29.77 -18.90
N ASN A 310 -0.11 29.46 -18.48
CA ASN A 310 -0.96 30.42 -17.79
C ASN A 310 -0.89 30.31 -16.27
N THR A 311 -0.61 29.13 -15.71
CA THR A 311 -0.62 28.90 -14.25
C THR A 311 0.79 28.85 -13.68
N MET A 312 1.70 28.09 -14.29
CA MET A 312 3.11 28.02 -13.87
C MET A 312 3.97 29.16 -14.45
N ALA A 313 3.40 30.03 -15.29
CA ALA A 313 4.09 31.14 -15.95
C ALA A 313 5.31 30.69 -16.81
N VAL A 314 5.24 29.50 -17.40
CA VAL A 314 6.23 29.00 -18.36
C VAL A 314 6.14 29.83 -19.65
N LYS A 315 7.28 30.14 -20.28
CA LYS A 315 7.29 30.81 -21.58
C LYS A 315 6.54 29.97 -22.63
N PRO A 316 5.94 30.61 -23.66
CA PRO A 316 5.16 29.89 -24.67
C PRO A 316 5.92 28.68 -25.23
N LEU A 317 5.33 27.50 -25.06
CA LEU A 317 5.96 26.24 -25.42
C LEU A 317 5.91 26.07 -26.95
N PRO A 318 6.98 25.60 -27.61
CA PRO A 318 6.94 25.36 -29.04
C PRO A 318 5.89 24.27 -29.41
N VAL A 319 5.38 24.30 -30.64
CA VAL A 319 4.40 23.32 -31.12
C VAL A 319 5.04 21.92 -31.11
N GLY A 320 4.33 20.91 -30.60
CA GLY A 320 4.86 19.55 -30.50
C GLY A 320 5.76 19.26 -29.29
N PHE A 321 5.90 20.22 -28.35
CA PHE A 321 6.75 20.08 -27.17
C PHE A 321 6.47 18.81 -26.36
N PHE A 322 5.26 18.59 -25.84
CA PHE A 322 4.96 17.39 -25.05
C PHE A 322 4.99 16.13 -25.90
N GLU A 323 4.49 16.21 -27.12
CA GLU A 323 4.43 15.14 -28.10
C GLU A 323 5.82 14.56 -28.40
N HIS A 324 6.87 15.38 -28.34
CA HIS A 324 8.26 14.95 -28.51
C HIS A 324 8.68 13.91 -27.47
N TRP A 325 8.53 14.19 -26.17
CA TRP A 325 8.91 13.24 -25.12
C TRP A 325 7.92 12.09 -24.97
N LEU A 326 6.61 12.36 -25.15
CA LEU A 326 5.56 11.34 -25.09
C LEU A 326 5.73 10.28 -26.20
N SER A 327 6.05 10.67 -27.44
CA SER A 327 6.23 9.71 -28.53
C SER A 327 7.47 8.83 -28.36
N ASP A 328 8.51 9.36 -27.71
CA ASP A 328 9.77 8.65 -27.45
C ASP A 328 9.72 7.73 -26.22
N GLY A 329 8.65 7.79 -25.41
CA GLY A 329 8.57 7.03 -24.16
C GLY A 329 9.42 7.61 -23.03
N ARG A 330 9.83 8.88 -23.13
CA ARG A 330 10.73 9.58 -22.20
C ARG A 330 9.99 10.53 -21.26
N ALA A 331 8.68 10.32 -21.05
CA ALA A 331 7.88 11.10 -20.11
C ALA A 331 7.44 10.26 -18.90
N LEU A 332 7.39 10.90 -17.73
CA LEU A 332 6.69 10.39 -16.55
C LEU A 332 5.36 11.15 -16.41
N ILE A 333 4.26 10.46 -16.65
CA ILE A 333 2.91 11.02 -16.62
C ILE A 333 2.33 10.81 -15.21
N LEU A 334 1.99 11.89 -14.53
CA LEU A 334 1.49 11.89 -13.17
C LEU A 334 0.07 12.47 -13.19
N LEU A 335 -0.93 11.61 -12.98
CA LEU A 335 -2.34 11.96 -12.96
C LEU A 335 -2.82 11.88 -11.51
N ASP A 336 -3.09 13.03 -10.89
CA ASP A 336 -3.36 13.10 -9.46
C ASP A 336 -4.83 13.43 -9.15
N GLY A 337 -5.44 12.65 -8.26
CA GLY A 337 -6.74 12.91 -7.63
C GLY A 337 -7.98 12.56 -8.46
N LEU A 338 -8.15 11.32 -8.95
CA LEU A 338 -9.36 10.92 -9.68
C LEU A 338 -10.64 11.05 -8.84
N ASP A 339 -10.52 10.81 -7.52
CA ASP A 339 -11.60 10.93 -6.56
C ASP A 339 -12.10 12.38 -6.42
N GLU A 340 -11.27 13.36 -6.78
CA GLU A 340 -11.61 14.79 -6.75
C GLU A 340 -12.52 15.22 -7.91
N VAL A 341 -13.01 14.29 -8.74
CA VAL A 341 -14.04 14.57 -9.76
C VAL A 341 -15.40 14.11 -9.25
N ALA A 342 -16.15 15.02 -8.62
CA ALA A 342 -17.40 14.71 -7.93
C ALA A 342 -18.47 14.07 -8.85
N GLU A 343 -18.73 14.68 -10.00
CA GLU A 343 -19.74 14.21 -10.96
C GLU A 343 -19.33 12.90 -11.64
N GLU A 344 -20.12 11.84 -11.45
CA GLU A 344 -19.82 10.51 -11.98
C GLU A 344 -19.73 10.48 -13.52
N ALA A 345 -20.63 11.20 -14.21
CA ALA A 345 -20.60 11.27 -15.67
C ALA A 345 -19.30 11.92 -16.20
N LYS A 346 -18.83 13.00 -15.55
CA LYS A 346 -17.57 13.65 -15.90
C LYS A 346 -16.37 12.76 -15.56
N ARG A 347 -16.39 12.09 -14.40
CA ARG A 347 -15.36 11.13 -14.00
C ARG A 347 -15.21 10.00 -15.01
N ASN A 348 -16.32 9.45 -15.51
CA ASN A 348 -16.31 8.44 -16.59
C ASN A 348 -15.70 8.99 -17.90
N ASP A 349 -16.00 10.25 -18.27
CA ASP A 349 -15.39 10.86 -19.47
C ASP A 349 -13.89 11.13 -19.28
N VAL A 350 -13.47 11.56 -18.09
CA VAL A 350 -12.05 11.73 -17.72
C VAL A 350 -11.31 10.40 -17.81
N VAL A 351 -11.83 9.32 -17.22
CA VAL A 351 -11.24 7.98 -17.29
C VAL A 351 -11.07 7.53 -18.73
N ARG A 352 -12.14 7.61 -19.54
CA ARG A 352 -12.09 7.23 -20.97
C ARG A 352 -11.04 8.02 -21.75
N ARG A 353 -10.89 9.32 -21.49
CA ARG A 353 -9.88 10.17 -22.14
C ARG A 353 -8.47 9.83 -21.69
N ILE A 354 -8.27 9.51 -20.41
CA ILE A 354 -6.99 9.05 -19.87
C ILE A 354 -6.62 7.71 -20.50
N GLU A 355 -7.53 6.73 -20.56
CA GLU A 355 -7.29 5.43 -21.19
C GLU A 355 -6.90 5.59 -22.67
N ASN A 356 -7.62 6.43 -23.41
CA ASN A 356 -7.28 6.73 -24.81
C ASN A 356 -5.90 7.41 -24.94
N PHE A 357 -5.58 8.37 -24.07
CA PHE A 357 -4.30 9.07 -24.08
C PHE A 357 -3.13 8.13 -23.73
N LEU A 358 -3.27 7.31 -22.68
CA LEU A 358 -2.26 6.35 -22.29
C LEU A 358 -2.14 5.19 -23.27
N GLY A 359 -3.23 4.83 -23.95
CA GLY A 359 -3.23 3.89 -25.08
C GLY A 359 -2.48 4.45 -26.31
N GLN A 360 -2.61 5.75 -26.59
CA GLN A 360 -1.87 6.43 -27.65
C GLN A 360 -0.36 6.54 -27.36
N PHE A 361 0.02 6.74 -26.10
CA PHE A 361 1.40 6.97 -25.67
C PHE A 361 1.91 5.87 -24.73
N ASP A 362 1.80 4.61 -25.19
CA ASP A 362 1.97 3.41 -24.38
C ASP A 362 3.38 3.12 -23.83
N ARG A 363 4.41 3.78 -24.37
CA ARG A 363 5.80 3.62 -23.96
C ARG A 363 6.17 4.36 -22.68
N ASN A 364 5.36 5.33 -22.26
CA ASN A 364 5.64 6.17 -21.10
C ASN A 364 5.24 5.50 -19.79
N ARG A 365 5.87 5.95 -18.70
CA ARG A 365 5.44 5.58 -17.36
C ARG A 365 4.29 6.47 -16.92
N ALA A 366 3.28 5.90 -16.27
CA ALA A 366 2.12 6.64 -15.78
C ALA A 366 1.74 6.22 -14.35
N ILE A 367 1.45 7.19 -13.50
CA ILE A 367 0.90 6.97 -12.15
C ILE A 367 -0.44 7.70 -12.06
N ILE A 368 -1.46 6.99 -11.58
CA ILE A 368 -2.80 7.53 -11.34
C ILE A 368 -3.07 7.42 -9.85
N THR A 369 -3.44 8.51 -9.17
CA THR A 369 -3.83 8.45 -7.75
C THR A 369 -5.34 8.58 -7.55
N SER A 370 -5.86 7.88 -6.54
CA SER A 370 -7.25 8.07 -6.09
C SER A 370 -7.42 7.69 -4.62
N ARG A 371 -8.58 8.02 -4.03
CA ARG A 371 -9.03 7.45 -2.75
C ARG A 371 -9.84 6.17 -3.01
N PRO A 372 -9.74 5.14 -2.15
CA PRO A 372 -10.61 3.97 -2.23
C PRO A 372 -12.11 4.33 -2.28
N ALA A 373 -12.46 5.41 -1.58
CA ALA A 373 -13.82 5.94 -1.46
C ALA A 373 -14.52 6.29 -2.78
N GLY A 374 -13.78 6.93 -3.68
CA GLY A 374 -14.30 7.50 -4.94
C GLY A 374 -13.84 6.73 -6.17
N TYR A 375 -13.21 5.56 -5.97
CA TYR A 375 -12.62 4.77 -7.03
C TYR A 375 -13.48 3.54 -7.33
N ARG A 376 -14.03 3.46 -8.55
CA ARG A 376 -14.72 2.26 -8.99
C ARG A 376 -13.71 1.25 -9.52
N ARG A 377 -13.83 0.00 -9.09
CA ARG A 377 -12.91 -1.09 -9.45
C ARG A 377 -12.95 -1.48 -10.94
N ASP A 378 -13.95 -1.03 -11.68
CA ASP A 378 -14.02 -1.21 -13.14
C ASP A 378 -13.25 -0.14 -13.91
N PHE A 379 -12.74 0.91 -13.25
CA PHE A 379 -11.79 1.84 -13.87
C PHE A 379 -10.39 1.23 -13.90
N PHE A 380 -9.68 1.38 -15.02
CA PHE A 380 -8.29 0.95 -15.20
C PHE A 380 -8.07 -0.52 -14.79
N HIS A 381 -8.32 -1.46 -15.70
CA HIS A 381 -8.21 -2.90 -15.43
C HIS A 381 -6.83 -3.30 -14.87
N THR A 382 -6.82 -4.10 -13.79
CA THR A 382 -5.60 -4.47 -13.02
C THR A 382 -4.51 -5.16 -13.84
N GLU A 383 -4.88 -5.84 -14.94
CA GLU A 383 -3.90 -6.47 -15.85
C GLU A 383 -3.01 -5.44 -16.56
N GLU A 384 -3.56 -4.27 -16.90
CA GLU A 384 -2.82 -3.17 -17.54
C GLU A 384 -2.33 -2.15 -16.51
N PHE A 385 -3.08 -1.96 -15.43
CA PHE A 385 -2.84 -0.97 -14.37
C PHE A 385 -2.86 -1.63 -12.99
N PRO A 386 -1.74 -2.23 -12.54
CA PRO A 386 -1.66 -2.79 -11.20
C PRO A 386 -1.97 -1.73 -10.13
N HIS A 387 -2.79 -2.11 -9.16
CA HIS A 387 -3.22 -1.25 -8.06
C HIS A 387 -2.31 -1.44 -6.85
N TYR A 388 -1.95 -0.34 -6.21
CA TYR A 388 -1.16 -0.30 -4.99
C TYR A 388 -1.87 0.55 -3.95
N GLN A 389 -1.77 0.19 -2.69
CA GLN A 389 -2.29 0.96 -1.56
C GLN A 389 -1.12 1.59 -0.79
N ILE A 390 -1.20 2.90 -0.49
CA ILE A 390 -0.26 3.57 0.41
C ILE A 390 -0.52 3.09 1.84
N GLU A 391 0.54 2.64 2.50
CA GLU A 391 0.51 2.21 3.89
C GLU A 391 0.64 3.42 4.85
N PRO A 392 0.02 3.35 6.04
CA PRO A 392 0.28 4.30 7.12
C PRO A 392 1.77 4.32 7.50
N PHE A 393 2.26 5.46 8.02
CA PHE A 393 3.62 5.54 8.53
C PHE A 393 3.83 4.60 9.71
N ASP A 394 4.97 3.90 9.69
CA ASP A 394 5.49 3.16 10.83
C ASP A 394 6.33 4.07 11.74
N ASP A 395 6.75 3.56 12.89
CA ASP A 395 7.55 4.30 13.87
C ASP A 395 8.86 4.83 13.27
N GLN A 396 9.45 4.13 12.30
CA GLN A 396 10.66 4.58 11.62
C GLN A 396 10.39 5.79 10.74
N LYS A 397 9.31 5.78 9.94
CA LYS A 397 8.89 6.90 9.10
C LYS A 397 8.42 8.11 9.90
N ILE A 398 7.70 7.88 11.01
CA ILE A 398 7.36 8.95 11.96
C ILE A 398 8.65 9.60 12.49
N SER A 399 9.62 8.79 12.92
CA SER A 399 10.90 9.30 13.43
C SER A 399 11.69 10.06 12.35
N ALA A 400 11.74 9.55 11.11
CA ALA A 400 12.40 10.21 9.99
C ALA A 400 11.75 11.54 9.65
N PHE A 401 10.41 11.61 9.68
CA PHE A 401 9.67 12.85 9.50
C PHE A 401 10.03 13.87 10.59
N ILE A 402 10.04 13.45 11.86
CA ILE A 402 10.40 14.32 13.00
C ILE A 402 11.83 14.85 12.85
N ASP A 403 12.77 14.00 12.42
CA ASP A 403 14.14 14.42 12.16
C ASP A 403 14.22 15.49 11.07
N ASN A 404 13.65 15.19 9.91
CA ASN A 404 13.62 16.08 8.76
C ASN A 404 12.94 17.41 9.10
N TRP A 405 11.80 17.35 9.80
CA TRP A 405 10.99 18.50 10.21
C TRP A 405 11.75 19.49 11.09
N TYR A 406 12.46 19.00 12.12
CA TYR A 406 13.19 19.86 13.05
C TYR A 406 14.57 20.25 12.52
N ASN A 407 15.24 19.39 11.76
CA ASN A 407 16.53 19.71 11.13
C ASN A 407 16.39 20.84 10.10
N SER A 408 15.30 20.88 9.33
CA SER A 408 15.10 21.93 8.34
C SER A 408 14.78 23.30 8.98
N ARG A 409 14.25 23.31 10.22
CA ARG A 409 13.69 24.51 10.87
C ARG A 409 14.58 25.19 11.90
N PHE A 410 15.57 24.48 12.45
CA PHE A 410 16.41 25.01 13.52
C PHE A 410 17.86 25.07 13.07
N GLN A 411 18.46 26.26 13.10
CA GLN A 411 19.90 26.42 12.89
C GLN A 411 20.71 25.89 14.10
N ASP A 412 20.15 25.98 15.31
CA ASP A 412 20.74 25.40 16.52
C ASP A 412 20.40 23.90 16.63
N GLN A 413 21.41 23.08 16.39
CA GLN A 413 21.29 21.62 16.41
C GLN A 413 20.94 21.09 17.82
N ALA A 414 21.31 21.78 18.90
CA ALA A 414 20.98 21.35 20.26
C ALA A 414 19.50 21.55 20.60
N GLU A 415 18.90 22.66 20.16
CA GLU A 415 17.46 22.89 20.32
C GLU A 415 16.65 21.97 19.40
N ALA A 416 17.13 21.70 18.17
CA ALA A 416 16.53 20.71 17.28
C ALA A 416 16.46 19.34 17.96
N GLU A 417 17.57 18.84 18.52
CA GLU A 417 17.59 17.54 19.22
C GLU A 417 16.69 17.52 20.46
N ARG A 418 16.65 18.62 21.25
CA ARG A 418 15.72 18.72 22.38
C ARG A 418 14.27 18.59 21.94
N ARG A 419 13.87 19.27 20.85
CA ARG A 419 12.50 19.24 20.33
C ARG A 419 12.13 17.89 19.73
N LYS A 420 13.03 17.26 18.99
CA LYS A 420 12.84 15.89 18.49
C LYS A 420 12.61 14.91 19.63
N HIS A 421 13.45 14.95 20.66
CA HIS A 421 13.31 14.07 21.82
C HIS A 421 12.00 14.31 22.56
N SER A 422 11.61 15.57 22.76
CA SER A 422 10.35 15.95 23.39
C SER A 422 9.13 15.43 22.63
N LEU A 423 9.11 15.59 21.29
CA LEU A 423 7.98 15.12 20.48
C LEU A 423 7.92 13.59 20.43
N ARG A 424 9.06 12.91 20.23
CA ARG A 424 9.11 11.44 20.24
C ARG A 424 8.60 10.89 21.56
N LYS A 425 9.09 11.45 22.67
CA LYS A 425 8.62 11.07 24.00
C LYS A 425 7.11 11.29 24.16
N ALA A 426 6.58 12.42 23.70
CA ALA A 426 5.15 12.69 23.79
C ALA A 426 4.28 11.72 22.94
N LEU A 427 4.81 11.23 21.82
CA LEU A 427 4.15 10.19 21.01
C LEU A 427 4.30 8.80 21.64
N ASP A 428 5.46 8.46 22.19
CA ASP A 428 5.71 7.17 22.84
C ASP A 428 4.95 7.05 24.18
N ASP A 429 4.73 8.16 24.88
CA ASP A 429 3.93 8.25 26.11
C ASP A 429 2.41 8.35 25.82
N ASN A 430 1.96 8.18 24.57
CA ASN A 430 0.53 8.19 24.21
C ASN A 430 0.25 7.44 22.90
N ASP A 431 -0.04 6.15 23.00
CA ASP A 431 -0.26 5.27 21.85
C ASP A 431 -1.41 5.72 20.93
N ARG A 432 -2.44 6.41 21.46
CA ARG A 432 -3.55 6.90 20.63
C ARG A 432 -3.15 8.07 19.75
N ILE A 433 -2.38 9.02 20.29
CA ILE A 433 -1.83 10.13 19.49
C ILE A 433 -0.81 9.58 18.49
N LYS A 434 -0.02 8.58 18.88
CA LYS A 434 0.90 7.88 17.98
C LYS A 434 0.18 7.19 16.82
N LEU A 435 -1.00 6.61 17.07
CA LEU A 435 -1.83 6.02 16.01
C LEU A 435 -2.29 7.08 15.01
N LEU A 436 -2.69 8.28 15.47
CA LEU A 436 -3.02 9.41 14.59
C LEU A 436 -1.80 9.88 13.79
N ALA A 437 -0.62 9.89 14.40
CA ALA A 437 0.65 10.25 13.77
C ALA A 437 1.09 9.29 12.64
N ARG A 438 0.41 8.14 12.46
CA ARG A 438 0.62 7.30 11.28
C ARG A 438 0.07 7.92 10.00
N ASN A 439 -0.83 8.90 10.10
CA ASN A 439 -1.28 9.71 8.96
C ASN A 439 -0.31 10.91 8.80
N PRO A 440 0.38 11.07 7.66
CA PRO A 440 1.36 12.15 7.45
C PRO A 440 0.81 13.56 7.67
N LEU A 441 -0.47 13.80 7.31
CA LEU A 441 -1.11 15.09 7.54
C LEU A 441 -1.30 15.36 9.05
N LEU A 442 -1.82 14.38 9.79
CA LEU A 442 -2.03 14.53 11.23
C LEU A 442 -0.69 14.64 11.98
N LEU A 443 0.33 13.88 11.58
CA LEU A 443 1.68 14.00 12.11
C LEU A 443 2.25 15.42 11.90
N THR A 444 2.03 16.00 10.72
CA THR A 444 2.43 17.38 10.43
C THR A 444 1.74 18.36 11.38
N ILE A 445 0.43 18.20 11.62
CA ILE A 445 -0.34 19.03 12.54
C ILE A 445 0.15 18.85 13.98
N ILE A 446 0.42 17.62 14.43
CA ILE A 446 0.95 17.32 15.76
C ILE A 446 2.33 17.97 15.95
N ALA A 447 3.24 17.81 14.97
CA ALA A 447 4.57 18.43 15.03
C ALA A 447 4.50 19.96 15.06
N LEU A 448 3.52 20.54 14.37
CA LEU A 448 3.22 21.97 14.41
C LEU A 448 2.75 22.40 15.81
N ILE A 449 1.74 21.74 16.38
CA ILE A 449 1.23 22.05 17.73
C ILE A 449 2.36 21.96 18.76
N HIS A 450 3.14 20.88 18.73
CA HIS A 450 4.27 20.67 19.65
C HIS A 450 5.32 21.78 19.53
N ARG A 451 5.58 22.29 18.32
CA ARG A 451 6.52 23.41 18.13
C ARG A 451 6.08 24.66 18.91
N TYR A 452 4.79 24.97 18.92
CA TYR A 452 4.25 26.18 19.57
C TYR A 452 3.94 26.00 21.05
N GLN A 453 3.33 24.88 21.44
CA GLN A 453 2.88 24.65 22.81
C GLN A 453 3.93 23.95 23.68
N ALA A 454 5.01 23.42 23.09
CA ALA A 454 6.08 22.63 23.73
C ALA A 454 5.64 21.30 24.39
N ILE A 455 4.39 21.16 24.80
CA ILE A 455 3.80 19.95 25.37
C ILE A 455 2.52 19.64 24.60
N LEU A 456 2.35 18.39 24.17
CA LEU A 456 1.13 17.94 23.51
C LEU A 456 0.06 17.63 24.57
N PRO A 457 -1.21 18.02 24.35
CA PRO A 457 -2.33 17.53 25.15
C PRO A 457 -2.39 16.00 25.11
N LYS A 458 -2.76 15.36 26.22
CA LYS A 458 -2.91 13.89 26.28
C LYS A 458 -4.26 13.44 25.77
N GLU A 459 -5.27 14.27 25.98
CA GLU A 459 -6.66 14.05 25.61
C GLU A 459 -6.86 14.36 24.13
N ARG A 460 -7.48 13.42 23.39
CA ARG A 460 -7.67 13.54 21.94
C ARG A 460 -8.48 14.78 21.54
N PHE A 461 -9.57 15.06 22.26
CA PHE A 461 -10.40 16.24 21.99
C PHE A 461 -9.61 17.55 22.22
N GLU A 462 -8.70 17.61 23.20
CA GLU A 462 -7.85 18.79 23.42
C GLU A 462 -6.82 18.97 22.31
N LEU A 463 -6.27 17.86 21.79
CA LEU A 463 -5.39 17.88 20.63
C LEU A 463 -6.12 18.43 19.39
N TYR A 464 -7.36 17.99 19.14
CA TYR A 464 -8.17 18.50 18.03
C TYR A 464 -8.56 19.97 18.22
N ASN A 465 -8.92 20.38 19.43
CA ASN A 465 -9.14 21.79 19.77
C ASN A 465 -7.91 22.64 19.47
N CYS A 466 -6.72 22.17 19.87
CA CYS A 466 -5.45 22.84 19.59
C CYS A 466 -5.17 22.89 18.09
N ALA A 467 -5.40 21.80 17.36
CA ALA A 467 -5.24 21.75 15.91
C ALA A 467 -6.14 22.76 15.21
N VAL A 468 -7.46 22.71 15.45
CA VAL A 468 -8.44 23.65 14.88
C VAL A 468 -8.06 25.09 15.22
N LYS A 469 -7.74 25.37 16.50
CA LYS A 469 -7.31 26.69 16.92
C LYS A 469 -6.06 27.13 16.17
N THR A 470 -5.01 26.32 16.11
CA THR A 470 -3.76 26.66 15.41
C THR A 470 -3.99 26.90 13.91
N LEU A 471 -4.83 26.08 13.26
CA LEU A 471 -5.19 26.24 11.85
C LEU A 471 -5.99 27.52 11.59
N LEU A 472 -6.83 27.96 12.53
CA LEU A 472 -7.59 29.21 12.44
C LEU A 472 -6.78 30.45 12.91
N THR A 473 -5.88 30.33 13.90
CA THR A 473 -5.19 31.47 14.55
C THR A 473 -3.78 31.77 14.04
N SER A 474 -3.16 30.87 13.27
CA SER A 474 -1.84 31.12 12.64
C SER A 474 -1.80 32.37 11.76
N TRP A 475 -2.95 32.96 11.51
CA TRP A 475 -3.20 34.00 10.53
C TRP A 475 -2.84 35.45 10.91
N ASP A 476 -2.71 35.82 12.18
CA ASP A 476 -2.81 37.24 12.57
C ASP A 476 -1.49 37.98 12.89
N ALA A 477 -0.33 37.33 12.96
CA ALA A 477 0.90 38.00 13.44
C ALA A 477 2.00 38.30 12.42
N ASN A 478 1.81 38.00 11.12
CA ASN A 478 2.67 38.56 10.06
C ASN A 478 1.92 39.71 9.35
N LYS A 479 2.38 40.92 9.63
CA LYS A 479 1.89 42.25 9.22
C LYS A 479 1.23 42.35 7.83
N GLU A 480 0.15 43.15 7.79
CA GLU A 480 -0.46 43.93 6.68
C GLU A 480 -1.82 43.53 6.08
N ILE A 481 -2.51 42.50 6.56
CA ILE A 481 -3.95 42.37 6.29
C ILE A 481 -4.65 41.98 7.58
N SER A 482 -5.09 42.96 8.34
CA SER A 482 -6.08 42.74 9.39
C SER A 482 -7.30 42.05 8.76
N SER A 483 -7.82 41.01 9.41
CA SER A 483 -9.13 40.38 9.14
C SER A 483 -10.25 41.39 8.83
N HIS A 484 -10.10 42.62 9.34
CA HIS A 484 -10.90 43.81 9.07
C HIS A 484 -10.97 44.26 7.58
N GLY A 485 -10.15 43.70 6.68
CA GLY A 485 -10.15 44.03 5.25
C GLY A 485 -10.84 43.01 4.34
N ILE A 486 -10.98 41.75 4.77
CA ILE A 486 -11.62 40.68 3.99
C ILE A 486 -13.09 40.51 4.41
N PHE A 487 -13.34 40.51 5.72
CA PHE A 487 -14.69 40.44 6.28
C PHE A 487 -15.08 41.78 6.86
N LYS A 488 -16.32 42.18 6.60
CA LYS A 488 -16.93 43.40 7.12
C LYS A 488 -17.69 43.14 8.41
N TYR A 489 -18.20 41.92 8.60
CA TYR A 489 -19.04 41.55 9.74
C TYR A 489 -18.48 40.40 10.60
N LEU A 490 -17.58 39.56 10.08
CA LEU A 490 -17.06 38.38 10.75
C LEU A 490 -15.69 38.61 11.44
N ASP A 491 -15.54 38.06 12.64
CA ASP A 491 -14.29 37.96 13.38
C ASP A 491 -13.81 36.49 13.49
N LEU A 492 -12.63 36.27 14.11
CA LEU A 492 -12.06 34.92 14.25
C LEU A 492 -12.91 33.95 15.09
N TYR A 493 -13.68 34.44 16.06
CA TYR A 493 -14.58 33.60 16.84
C TYR A 493 -15.77 33.17 15.97
N ASP A 494 -16.26 34.06 15.12
CA ASP A 494 -17.31 33.71 14.15
C ASP A 494 -16.84 32.65 13.15
N LEU A 495 -15.58 32.71 12.70
CA LEU A 495 -15.06 31.68 11.79
C LEU A 495 -15.09 30.29 12.41
N ARG A 496 -14.64 30.16 13.66
CA ARG A 496 -14.73 28.89 14.39
C ARG A 496 -16.18 28.45 14.54
N ARG A 497 -17.06 29.37 14.92
CA ARG A 497 -18.49 29.06 15.11
C ARG A 497 -19.18 28.60 13.82
N LEU A 498 -18.88 29.25 12.70
CA LEU A 498 -19.39 28.84 11.39
C LEU A 498 -18.86 27.45 10.99
N MET A 499 -17.62 27.10 11.37
CA MET A 499 -17.06 25.77 11.13
C MET A 499 -17.74 24.67 11.97
N GLU A 500 -18.11 24.95 13.22
CA GLU A 500 -18.87 24.05 14.09
C GLU A 500 -20.28 23.79 13.51
N LEU A 501 -20.99 24.88 13.16
CA LEU A 501 -22.32 24.81 12.52
C LEU A 501 -22.27 24.04 11.21
N LEU A 502 -21.25 24.31 10.39
CA LEU A 502 -21.02 23.61 9.14
C LEU A 502 -20.79 22.13 9.41
N ALA A 503 -19.83 21.76 10.26
CA ALA A 503 -19.52 20.37 10.55
C ALA A 503 -20.74 19.55 10.99
N TYR A 504 -21.58 20.10 11.87
CA TYR A 504 -22.82 19.47 12.29
C TYR A 504 -23.82 19.32 11.14
N TRP A 505 -24.02 20.37 10.33
CA TRP A 505 -24.88 20.29 9.15
C TRP A 505 -24.37 19.22 8.17
N ILE A 506 -23.09 19.21 7.82
CA ILE A 506 -22.46 18.20 6.95
C ILE A 506 -22.66 16.79 7.51
N HIS A 507 -22.47 16.62 8.82
CA HIS A 507 -22.57 15.33 9.48
C HIS A 507 -24.02 14.81 9.54
N THR A 508 -25.01 15.70 9.66
CA THR A 508 -26.45 15.38 9.76
C THR A 508 -27.16 15.15 8.43
N GLN A 509 -26.59 15.59 7.29
CA GLN A 509 -27.16 15.31 5.95
C GLN A 509 -27.18 13.80 5.56
N GLY A 510 -26.62 12.93 6.41
CA GLY A 510 -26.59 11.49 6.20
C GLY A 510 -25.47 11.02 5.28
N ASN A 511 -25.25 9.71 5.27
CA ASN A 511 -24.15 9.05 4.58
C ASN A 511 -24.41 9.01 3.05
N VAL A 512 -24.10 10.09 2.33
CA VAL A 512 -24.06 10.05 0.85
C VAL A 512 -22.77 9.35 0.43
N GLY A 513 -22.75 8.03 0.66
CA GLY A 513 -21.67 7.11 0.34
C GLY A 513 -20.84 6.70 1.56
N ASN A 514 -20.80 5.39 1.82
CA ASN A 514 -19.72 4.78 2.61
C ASN A 514 -18.40 5.32 2.06
N ASN A 515 -17.60 5.99 2.90
CA ASN A 515 -16.14 5.89 3.00
C ASN A 515 -15.54 7.16 3.63
N GLU A 516 -14.36 6.97 4.25
CA GLU A 516 -13.56 7.85 5.11
C GLU A 516 -13.27 9.30 4.62
N GLY A 517 -13.80 9.73 3.48
CA GLY A 517 -13.47 10.99 2.78
C GLY A 517 -14.26 12.25 3.18
N GLY A 518 -15.25 12.15 4.07
CA GLY A 518 -16.18 13.23 4.41
C GLY A 518 -17.28 13.45 3.36
N THR A 519 -18.43 13.97 3.77
CA THR A 519 -19.57 14.25 2.87
C THR A 519 -19.21 15.40 1.92
N LEU A 520 -19.31 15.16 0.60
CA LEU A 520 -19.09 16.17 -0.43
C LEU A 520 -20.30 17.10 -0.53
N ILE A 521 -20.06 18.42 -0.52
CA ILE A 521 -21.13 19.43 -0.61
C ILE A 521 -20.89 20.41 -1.73
N ASN A 522 -21.94 20.73 -2.49
CA ASN A 522 -21.88 21.72 -3.54
C ASN A 522 -21.62 23.14 -2.98
N GLN A 523 -20.84 23.94 -3.70
CA GLN A 523 -20.47 25.30 -3.32
C GLN A 523 -21.69 26.21 -3.15
N ASP A 524 -22.68 26.12 -4.03
CA ASP A 524 -23.86 26.97 -3.97
C ASP A 524 -24.67 26.63 -2.71
N GLU A 525 -24.80 25.34 -2.40
CA GLU A 525 -25.44 24.86 -1.18
C GLU A 525 -24.65 25.26 0.08
N LEU A 526 -23.32 25.20 0.02
CA LEU A 526 -22.43 25.65 1.09
C LEU A 526 -22.60 27.16 1.34
N ILE A 527 -22.58 27.98 0.29
CA ILE A 527 -22.76 29.43 0.38
C ILE A 527 -24.16 29.74 0.90
N ASP A 528 -25.21 29.09 0.40
CA ASP A 528 -26.58 29.30 0.86
C ASP A 528 -26.71 29.00 2.36
N GLN A 529 -26.18 27.87 2.83
CA GLN A 529 -26.20 27.51 4.24
C GLN A 529 -25.43 28.52 5.10
N LEU A 530 -24.19 28.84 4.73
CA LEU A 530 -23.39 29.84 5.42
C LEU A 530 -24.08 31.21 5.44
N SER A 531 -24.72 31.60 4.35
CA SER A 531 -25.47 32.86 4.26
C SER A 531 -26.62 32.91 5.26
N GLN A 532 -27.39 31.82 5.42
CA GLN A 532 -28.44 31.75 6.44
C GLN A 532 -27.87 31.81 7.86
N GLN A 533 -26.73 31.14 8.10
CA GLN A 533 -26.08 31.16 9.41
C GLN A 533 -25.51 32.54 9.75
N ILE A 534 -24.78 33.17 8.82
CA ILE A 534 -24.21 34.53 8.99
C ILE A 534 -25.32 35.56 9.18
N LYS A 535 -26.40 35.47 8.39
CA LYS A 535 -27.58 36.32 8.55
C LYS A 535 -28.16 36.22 9.96
N THR A 536 -28.26 35.02 10.51
CA THR A 536 -28.80 34.79 11.85
C THR A 536 -27.84 35.27 12.93
N LEU A 537 -26.55 34.92 12.80
CA LEU A 537 -25.48 35.24 13.75
C LEU A 537 -25.23 36.76 13.86
N LYS A 538 -25.23 37.46 12.72
CA LYS A 538 -24.88 38.90 12.64
C LYS A 538 -26.08 39.82 12.43
N GLN A 539 -27.28 39.28 12.22
CA GLN A 539 -28.50 40.05 11.97
C GLN A 539 -28.36 41.03 10.79
N VAL A 540 -27.67 40.60 9.73
CA VAL A 540 -27.45 41.38 8.50
C VAL A 540 -28.47 41.04 7.41
N GLN A 541 -28.49 41.79 6.31
CA GLN A 541 -29.32 41.45 5.16
C GLN A 541 -28.76 40.22 4.42
N LEU A 542 -29.62 39.44 3.74
CA LEU A 542 -29.19 38.18 3.10
C LEU A 542 -28.07 38.39 2.08
N TYR A 543 -28.15 39.43 1.24
CA TYR A 543 -27.10 39.74 0.27
C TYR A 543 -25.76 40.08 0.93
N GLN A 544 -25.77 40.66 2.14
CA GLN A 544 -24.54 40.95 2.90
C GLN A 544 -23.95 39.68 3.52
N ALA A 545 -24.82 38.76 3.95
CA ALA A 545 -24.40 37.47 4.45
C ALA A 545 -23.83 36.57 3.34
N GLU A 546 -24.37 36.68 2.12
CA GLU A 546 -23.89 35.99 0.92
C GLU A 546 -22.49 36.46 0.51
N GLU A 547 -22.25 37.78 0.47
CA GLU A 547 -20.90 38.33 0.25
C GLU A 547 -19.88 37.83 1.29
N GLU A 548 -20.26 37.75 2.57
CA GLU A 548 -19.42 37.21 3.63
C GLU A 548 -19.21 35.69 3.53
N ALA A 549 -20.24 34.94 3.11
CA ALA A 549 -20.18 33.50 2.90
C ALA A 549 -19.24 33.15 1.74
N GLU A 550 -19.31 33.87 0.63
CA GLU A 550 -18.37 33.73 -0.50
C GLU A 550 -16.93 34.04 -0.09
N ALA A 551 -16.75 35.13 0.67
CA ALA A 551 -15.45 35.47 1.23
C ALA A 551 -14.93 34.38 2.18
N PHE A 552 -15.82 33.77 2.98
CA PHE A 552 -15.48 32.69 3.92
C PHE A 552 -15.05 31.42 3.19
N VAL A 553 -15.81 30.98 2.19
CA VAL A 553 -15.48 29.79 1.39
C VAL A 553 -14.15 30.00 0.66
N THR A 554 -13.95 31.17 0.05
CA THR A 554 -12.69 31.53 -0.60
C THR A 554 -11.52 31.50 0.39
N LEU A 555 -11.71 32.08 1.58
CA LEU A 555 -10.71 32.13 2.63
C LEU A 555 -10.29 30.74 3.11
N ILE A 556 -11.27 29.88 3.39
CA ILE A 556 -11.03 28.54 3.91
C ILE A 556 -10.38 27.65 2.85
N ARG A 557 -10.87 27.71 1.60
CA ARG A 557 -10.29 27.00 0.47
C ARG A 557 -8.81 27.32 0.29
N ASP A 558 -8.47 28.60 0.32
CA ASP A 558 -7.14 29.03 -0.10
C ASP A 558 -6.09 28.90 1.02
N ARG A 559 -6.49 28.77 2.30
CA ARG A 559 -5.57 29.10 3.40
C ARG A 559 -5.76 28.41 4.78
N THR A 560 -6.87 27.72 5.13
CA THR A 560 -7.00 27.12 6.50
C THR A 560 -6.67 25.63 6.56
N GLY A 561 -6.79 24.90 5.46
CA GLY A 561 -6.51 23.46 5.44
C GLY A 561 -7.50 22.61 6.24
N LEU A 562 -8.64 23.18 6.66
CA LEU A 562 -9.72 22.46 7.36
C LEU A 562 -10.80 21.95 6.40
N LEU A 563 -11.14 22.75 5.38
CA LEU A 563 -12.01 22.37 4.27
C LEU A 563 -11.18 22.45 3.00
N ASN A 564 -11.37 21.49 2.08
CA ASN A 564 -10.76 21.52 0.77
C ASN A 564 -11.84 21.38 -0.29
N GLU A 565 -11.64 22.03 -1.43
CA GLU A 565 -12.42 21.75 -2.62
C GLU A 565 -12.09 20.31 -3.05
N GLN A 566 -13.10 19.49 -3.28
CA GLN A 566 -13.02 18.08 -3.70
C GLN A 566 -14.04 17.85 -4.83
N GLY A 567 -13.78 18.37 -6.01
CA GLY A 567 -14.78 18.43 -7.08
C GLY A 567 -14.72 19.73 -7.85
N GLN A 568 -15.58 19.87 -8.85
CA GLN A 568 -15.93 21.19 -9.39
C GLN A 568 -16.98 21.79 -8.45
N ASN A 569 -16.65 22.86 -7.74
CA ASN A 569 -17.57 23.51 -6.79
C ASN A 569 -18.11 22.51 -5.75
N CYS A 570 -17.29 21.58 -5.26
CA CYS A 570 -17.67 20.73 -4.13
C CYS A 570 -16.62 20.83 -3.02
N TYR A 571 -17.03 20.79 -1.76
CA TYR A 571 -16.18 20.95 -0.60
C TYR A 571 -16.39 19.82 0.39
N ALA A 572 -15.32 19.44 1.09
CA ALA A 572 -15.37 18.51 2.22
C ALA A 572 -14.26 18.84 3.22
N PHE A 573 -14.42 18.38 4.45
CA PHE A 573 -13.37 18.45 5.45
C PHE A 573 -12.12 17.69 5.00
N VAL A 574 -10.94 18.23 5.30
CA VAL A 574 -9.67 17.60 4.90
C VAL A 574 -9.47 16.24 5.57
N HIS A 575 -9.99 16.08 6.78
CA HIS A 575 -10.02 14.80 7.50
C HIS A 575 -11.33 14.66 8.27
N LYS A 576 -11.94 13.46 8.23
CA LYS A 576 -13.23 13.17 8.89
C LYS A 576 -13.22 13.50 10.38
N THR A 577 -12.10 13.25 11.05
CA THR A 577 -11.92 13.55 12.48
C THR A 577 -12.11 15.03 12.85
N PHE A 578 -11.78 15.99 11.97
CA PHE A 578 -12.06 17.41 12.24
C PHE A 578 -13.55 17.70 12.14
N GLN A 579 -14.24 17.10 11.17
CA GLN A 579 -15.69 17.17 11.06
C GLN A 579 -16.35 16.56 12.31
N GLU A 580 -15.89 15.39 12.77
CA GLU A 580 -16.44 14.70 13.93
C GLU A 580 -16.24 15.51 15.23
N TYR A 581 -15.04 16.08 15.43
CA TYR A 581 -14.75 16.96 16.56
C TYR A 581 -15.60 18.25 16.55
N LEU A 582 -15.65 18.96 15.42
CA LEU A 582 -16.42 20.21 15.30
C LEU A 582 -17.94 19.96 15.41
N CYS A 583 -18.42 18.80 14.97
CA CYS A 583 -19.79 18.36 15.18
C CYS A 583 -20.09 18.17 16.68
N ALA A 584 -19.17 17.57 17.44
CA ALA A 584 -19.32 17.42 18.89
C ALA A 584 -19.34 18.80 19.60
N GLU A 585 -18.50 19.74 19.18
CA GLU A 585 -18.47 21.12 19.71
C GLU A 585 -19.78 21.89 19.42
N GLU A 586 -20.38 21.71 18.25
CA GLU A 586 -21.69 22.30 17.93
C GLU A 586 -22.77 21.84 18.91
N ILE A 587 -22.85 20.52 19.17
CA ILE A 587 -23.86 19.93 20.05
C ILE A 587 -23.66 20.41 21.49
N ASP A 588 -22.40 20.47 21.96
CA ASP A 588 -22.09 20.99 23.29
C ASP A 588 -22.46 22.46 23.44
N TYR A 589 -22.16 23.28 22.42
CA TYR A 589 -22.56 24.68 22.38
C TYR A 589 -24.07 24.85 22.45
N GLN A 590 -24.85 24.07 21.68
CA GLN A 590 -26.32 24.13 21.73
C GLN A 590 -26.84 23.84 23.14
N ALA A 591 -26.32 22.76 23.76
CA ALA A 591 -26.69 22.38 25.12
C ALA A 591 -26.35 23.47 26.16
N ASP A 592 -25.19 24.13 26.04
CA ASP A 592 -24.80 25.21 26.96
C ASP A 592 -25.53 26.53 26.68
N ASN A 593 -25.82 26.86 25.42
CA ASN A 593 -26.55 28.06 25.02
C ASN A 593 -28.03 28.01 25.44
N GLU A 594 -28.68 26.85 25.31
CA GLU A 594 -30.06 26.64 25.78
C GLU A 594 -30.12 26.31 27.28
N GLY A 595 -28.99 25.96 27.90
CA GLY A 595 -28.92 25.48 29.27
C GLY A 595 -29.60 24.11 29.47
N ASP A 596 -29.80 23.35 28.39
CA ASP A 596 -30.46 22.06 28.38
C ASP A 596 -29.50 20.93 27.96
N PHE A 597 -29.06 20.14 28.94
CA PHE A 597 -28.22 18.98 28.68
C PHE A 597 -28.96 17.82 27.99
N GLU A 598 -30.29 17.90 27.88
CA GLU A 598 -31.07 16.89 27.18
C GLU A 598 -30.78 16.85 25.68
N ILE A 599 -30.25 17.93 25.10
CA ILE A 599 -29.73 17.98 23.73
C ILE A 599 -28.60 16.95 23.55
N VAL A 600 -27.65 16.87 24.49
CA VAL A 600 -26.59 15.85 24.42
C VAL A 600 -27.18 14.45 24.61
N LEU A 601 -28.12 14.28 25.54
CA LEU A 601 -28.69 12.97 25.83
C LEU A 601 -29.63 12.45 24.73
N SER A 602 -30.24 13.33 23.94
CA SER A 602 -31.06 12.93 22.78
C SER A 602 -30.16 12.43 21.66
N GLN A 603 -29.07 13.14 21.35
CA GLN A 603 -28.08 12.73 20.33
C GLN A 603 -27.49 11.35 20.65
N ILE A 604 -27.14 11.10 21.92
CA ILE A 604 -26.67 9.77 22.35
C ILE A 604 -27.74 8.70 22.10
N ARG A 605 -28.99 8.94 22.50
CA ARG A 605 -30.06 7.95 22.35
C ARG A 605 -30.41 7.65 20.89
N GLU A 606 -30.35 8.66 20.03
CA GLU A 606 -30.68 8.55 18.61
C GLU A 606 -29.58 7.85 17.81
N HIS A 607 -28.30 8.11 18.12
CA HIS A 607 -27.18 7.72 17.26
C HIS A 607 -26.19 6.72 17.88
N LEU A 608 -26.47 6.12 19.05
CA LEU A 608 -25.53 5.26 19.79
C LEU A 608 -24.94 4.10 18.96
N HIS A 609 -25.74 3.50 18.08
CA HIS A 609 -25.37 2.35 17.25
C HIS A 609 -25.13 2.71 15.80
N ASP A 610 -24.97 4.00 15.50
CA ASP A 610 -24.60 4.48 14.18
C ASP A 610 -23.07 4.66 14.14
N SER A 611 -22.38 3.80 13.39
CA SER A 611 -20.93 3.89 13.19
C SER A 611 -20.45 5.26 12.71
N HIS A 612 -21.27 6.01 11.96
CA HIS A 612 -20.92 7.36 11.51
C HIS A 612 -20.81 8.36 12.66
N TRP A 613 -21.63 8.20 13.69
CA TRP A 613 -21.69 9.07 14.87
C TRP A 613 -20.80 8.62 16.03
N ARG A 614 -20.29 7.38 15.97
CA ARG A 614 -19.55 6.77 17.08
C ARG A 614 -18.44 7.67 17.62
N GLU A 615 -17.63 8.27 16.74
CA GLU A 615 -16.52 9.15 17.16
C GLU A 615 -17.03 10.51 17.68
N VAL A 616 -18.08 11.08 17.08
CA VAL A 616 -18.73 12.31 17.56
C VAL A 616 -19.19 12.13 19.00
N LEU A 617 -19.86 11.02 19.30
CA LEU A 617 -20.39 10.72 20.63
C LEU A 617 -19.26 10.51 21.66
N LEU A 618 -18.18 9.82 21.30
CA LEU A 618 -17.03 9.66 22.19
C LEU A 618 -16.39 11.01 22.55
N LEU A 619 -16.11 11.85 21.55
CA LEU A 619 -15.52 13.17 21.76
C LEU A 619 -16.47 14.09 22.55
N LEU A 620 -17.76 14.06 22.21
CA LEU A 620 -18.81 14.82 22.89
C LEU A 620 -18.91 14.46 24.38
N ILE A 621 -18.80 13.18 24.74
CA ILE A 621 -18.84 12.71 26.14
C ILE A 621 -17.54 13.07 26.86
N ALA A 622 -16.39 12.88 26.21
CA ALA A 622 -15.07 13.11 26.81
C ALA A 622 -14.84 14.57 27.21
N GLN A 623 -15.33 15.53 26.41
CA GLN A 623 -15.20 16.96 26.69
C GLN A 623 -16.13 17.49 27.80
N GLN A 624 -17.12 16.69 28.24
CA GLN A 624 -18.08 17.13 29.25
C GLN A 624 -17.46 17.34 30.64
N LYS A 625 -18.05 18.26 31.41
CA LYS A 625 -17.78 18.37 32.85
C LYS A 625 -18.07 17.04 33.57
N PRO A 626 -17.35 16.70 34.66
CA PRO A 626 -17.37 15.35 35.26
C PRO A 626 -18.79 14.79 35.56
N LYS A 627 -19.69 15.63 36.09
CA LYS A 627 -21.08 15.22 36.38
C LYS A 627 -21.94 15.03 35.13
N LYS A 628 -21.73 15.86 34.10
CA LYS A 628 -22.41 15.76 32.81
C LYS A 628 -21.92 14.51 32.06
N ALA A 629 -20.60 14.24 32.06
CA ALA A 629 -20.01 13.02 31.52
C ALA A 629 -20.61 11.76 32.17
N ALA A 630 -20.66 11.71 33.51
CA ALA A 630 -21.29 10.60 34.23
C ALA A 630 -22.77 10.42 33.85
N ARG A 631 -23.54 11.52 33.72
CA ARG A 631 -24.94 11.48 33.27
C ARG A 631 -25.07 10.98 31.83
N ALA A 632 -24.17 11.35 30.93
CA ALA A 632 -24.15 10.89 29.55
C ALA A 632 -23.82 9.39 29.43
N ILE A 633 -22.80 8.91 30.15
CA ILE A 633 -22.46 7.48 30.18
C ILE A 633 -23.58 6.65 30.85
N ARG A 634 -24.27 7.20 31.86
CA ARG A 634 -25.50 6.60 32.39
C ARG A 634 -26.61 6.50 31.34
N ALA A 635 -26.76 7.50 30.48
CA ALA A 635 -27.74 7.47 29.40
C ALA A 635 -27.41 6.40 28.35
N VAL A 636 -26.13 6.17 28.06
CA VAL A 636 -25.66 5.03 27.25
C VAL A 636 -26.11 3.70 27.89
N LEU A 637 -25.75 3.46 29.16
CA LEU A 637 -26.06 2.19 29.83
C LEU A 637 -27.56 1.93 30.05
N ASN A 638 -28.36 3.00 30.16
CA ASN A 638 -29.80 2.92 30.36
C ASN A 638 -30.57 2.97 29.03
N ASN A 639 -29.88 3.01 27.88
CA ASN A 639 -30.54 3.01 26.60
C ASN A 639 -31.25 1.67 26.38
N THR A 640 -32.46 1.70 25.80
CA THR A 640 -33.20 0.48 25.48
C THR A 640 -32.82 0.02 24.08
N SER A 641 -31.53 -0.25 23.88
CA SER A 641 -30.97 -0.61 22.58
C SER A 641 -31.38 -2.02 22.17
N ASN A 642 -31.69 -2.20 20.89
CA ASN A 642 -31.97 -3.51 20.35
C ASN A 642 -30.78 -4.45 20.56
N TYR A 643 -31.06 -5.66 21.03
CA TYR A 643 -30.11 -6.75 21.22
C TYR A 643 -29.04 -6.53 22.30
N GLU A 644 -29.12 -5.47 23.11
CA GLU A 644 -28.11 -5.15 24.13
C GLU A 644 -27.88 -6.29 25.13
N GLN A 645 -28.95 -7.02 25.47
CA GLN A 645 -28.91 -8.19 26.34
C GLN A 645 -27.98 -9.32 25.84
N TRP A 646 -27.66 -9.33 24.54
CA TRP A 646 -26.80 -10.35 23.92
C TRP A 646 -25.49 -9.77 23.39
N LEU A 647 -25.52 -8.59 22.77
CA LEU A 647 -24.35 -8.00 22.09
C LEU A 647 -23.52 -7.09 23.00
N HIS A 648 -24.10 -6.60 24.10
CA HIS A 648 -23.42 -5.71 25.06
C HIS A 648 -22.77 -4.46 24.43
N ARG A 649 -23.36 -3.94 23.35
CA ARG A 649 -22.82 -2.80 22.58
C ARG A 649 -22.81 -1.53 23.40
N ASP A 650 -23.85 -1.28 24.20
CA ASP A 650 -23.93 -0.11 25.08
C ASP A 650 -22.85 -0.19 26.17
N LEU A 651 -22.63 -1.38 26.74
CA LEU A 651 -21.56 -1.61 27.72
C LEU A 651 -20.16 -1.43 27.11
N LEU A 652 -19.92 -1.98 25.91
CA LEU A 652 -18.65 -1.84 25.19
C LEU A 652 -18.37 -0.38 24.82
N PHE A 653 -19.41 0.36 24.38
CA PHE A 653 -19.31 1.79 24.12
C PHE A 653 -19.04 2.58 25.42
N ALA A 654 -19.72 2.25 26.52
CA ALA A 654 -19.45 2.87 27.83
C ALA A 654 -18.01 2.61 28.32
N GLY A 655 -17.47 1.41 28.07
CA GLY A 655 -16.06 1.12 28.31
C GLY A 655 -15.12 1.94 27.42
N SER A 656 -15.49 2.15 26.16
CA SER A 656 -14.77 3.06 25.25
C SER A 656 -14.82 4.52 25.74
N CYS A 657 -15.93 4.96 26.33
CA CYS A 657 -16.02 6.29 26.96
C CYS A 657 -15.07 6.42 28.16
N LEU A 658 -14.89 5.37 28.97
CA LEU A 658 -13.86 5.36 30.03
C LEU A 658 -12.46 5.45 29.45
N ALA A 659 -12.25 4.79 28.31
CA ALA A 659 -10.97 4.82 27.62
C ALA A 659 -10.61 6.24 27.17
N GLU A 660 -11.57 7.11 26.80
CA GLU A 660 -11.32 8.54 26.51
C GLU A 660 -10.97 9.39 27.74
N ASP A 661 -10.76 8.77 28.90
CA ASP A 661 -10.31 9.35 30.18
C ASP A 661 -11.03 10.65 30.59
N PRO A 662 -12.38 10.66 30.74
CA PRO A 662 -13.10 11.88 31.07
C PRO A 662 -12.65 12.43 32.42
N LYS A 663 -12.19 13.70 32.43
CA LYS A 663 -11.55 14.33 33.60
C LYS A 663 -12.37 14.15 34.87
N ASN A 664 -11.75 13.65 35.93
CA ASN A 664 -12.33 13.49 37.27
C ASN A 664 -13.67 12.69 37.32
N LEU A 665 -13.95 11.81 36.35
CA LEU A 665 -15.18 11.03 36.31
C LEU A 665 -15.36 10.17 37.58
N ARG A 666 -14.27 9.58 38.08
CA ARG A 666 -14.27 8.80 39.33
C ARG A 666 -14.71 9.60 40.55
N GLY A 667 -14.37 10.89 40.59
CA GLY A 667 -14.83 11.82 41.62
C GLY A 667 -16.30 12.19 41.49
N ALA A 668 -16.85 12.14 40.27
CA ALA A 668 -18.24 12.46 40.00
C ALA A 668 -19.20 11.30 40.27
N ASP A 669 -18.87 10.08 39.83
CA ASP A 669 -19.67 8.87 40.09
C ASP A 669 -18.76 7.62 40.12
N ARG A 670 -18.24 7.30 41.31
CA ARG A 670 -17.43 6.08 41.53
C ARG A 670 -18.23 4.79 41.27
N GLY A 671 -19.54 4.80 41.54
CA GLY A 671 -20.40 3.63 41.38
C GLY A 671 -20.56 3.25 39.92
N LEU A 672 -20.71 4.23 39.03
CA LEU A 672 -20.77 4.04 37.58
C LEU A 672 -19.50 3.39 37.03
N VAL A 673 -18.33 3.93 37.38
CA VAL A 673 -17.03 3.40 36.89
C VAL A 673 -16.85 1.96 37.36
N GLN A 674 -17.13 1.69 38.64
CA GLN A 674 -17.03 0.34 39.19
C GLN A 674 -17.98 -0.64 38.49
N GLU A 675 -19.23 -0.24 38.26
CA GLU A 675 -20.23 -1.05 37.55
C GLU A 675 -19.75 -1.43 36.14
N ILE A 676 -19.23 -0.48 35.36
CA ILE A 676 -18.75 -0.75 33.98
C ILE A 676 -17.59 -1.74 34.01
N LEU A 677 -16.58 -1.50 34.84
CA LEU A 677 -15.39 -2.35 34.90
C LEU A 677 -15.72 -3.76 35.39
N GLU A 678 -16.57 -3.90 36.41
CA GLU A 678 -17.02 -5.21 36.91
C GLU A 678 -17.82 -5.97 35.85
N ARG A 679 -18.71 -5.30 35.11
CA ARG A 679 -19.47 -5.93 34.02
C ARG A 679 -18.57 -6.37 32.85
N LEU A 680 -17.57 -5.56 32.48
CA LEU A 680 -16.59 -5.94 31.44
C LEU A 680 -15.75 -7.14 31.88
N VAL A 681 -15.26 -7.17 33.11
CA VAL A 681 -14.51 -8.31 33.66
C VAL A 681 -15.41 -9.54 33.78
N GLU A 682 -16.69 -9.39 34.15
CA GLU A 682 -17.63 -10.53 34.22
C GLU A 682 -17.86 -11.17 32.84
N LEU A 683 -17.94 -10.38 31.77
CA LEU A 683 -18.02 -10.91 30.40
C LEU A 683 -16.78 -11.72 30.00
N GLU A 684 -15.61 -11.32 30.49
CA GLU A 684 -14.35 -12.02 30.23
C GLU A 684 -14.27 -13.38 30.96
N VAL A 685 -14.77 -13.46 32.19
CA VAL A 685 -14.76 -14.69 33.02
C VAL A 685 -15.97 -15.60 32.79
N THR A 686 -17.00 -15.13 32.08
CA THR A 686 -18.17 -15.94 31.76
C THR A 686 -17.80 -17.06 30.78
N SER A 687 -18.45 -18.22 30.92
CA SER A 687 -18.18 -19.42 30.11
C SER A 687 -18.12 -19.13 28.61
N LYS A 688 -17.12 -19.73 27.93
CA LYS A 688 -16.82 -19.50 26.51
C LYS A 688 -18.00 -19.75 25.55
N ASN A 689 -18.92 -20.55 26.02
CA ASN A 689 -20.11 -21.08 25.35
C ASN A 689 -21.32 -20.13 25.43
N ARG A 690 -21.36 -19.26 26.45
CA ARG A 690 -22.46 -18.29 26.66
C ARG A 690 -22.16 -16.92 26.09
N VAL A 691 -20.93 -16.45 26.21
CA VAL A 691 -20.48 -15.21 25.58
C VAL A 691 -19.84 -15.54 24.24
N ALA A 692 -20.27 -14.83 23.20
CA ALA A 692 -19.71 -14.93 21.85
C ALA A 692 -18.18 -14.71 21.85
N LYS A 693 -17.47 -15.37 20.92
CA LYS A 693 -16.01 -15.21 20.83
C LYS A 693 -15.65 -13.75 20.52
N LYS A 694 -16.42 -13.12 19.62
CA LYS A 694 -16.21 -11.73 19.20
C LYS A 694 -16.39 -10.74 20.34
N ILE A 695 -17.40 -10.94 21.19
CA ILE A 695 -17.61 -10.08 22.36
C ILE A 695 -16.42 -10.13 23.31
N ARG A 696 -15.82 -11.32 23.55
CA ARG A 696 -14.60 -11.42 24.37
C ARG A 696 -13.39 -10.73 23.75
N GLU A 697 -13.31 -10.69 22.42
CA GLU A 697 -12.26 -9.96 21.72
C GLU A 697 -12.46 -8.45 21.87
N GLU A 698 -13.69 -7.96 21.71
CA GLU A 698 -14.03 -6.56 21.97
C GLU A 698 -13.81 -6.14 23.43
N VAL A 699 -14.20 -6.99 24.40
CA VAL A 699 -13.90 -6.76 25.82
C VAL A 699 -12.39 -6.67 26.04
N PHE A 700 -11.60 -7.53 25.39
CA PHE A 700 -10.15 -7.45 25.45
C PHE A 700 -9.63 -6.10 24.93
N GLN A 701 -10.09 -5.66 23.77
CA GLN A 701 -9.68 -4.37 23.18
C GLN A 701 -10.08 -3.18 24.06
N VAL A 702 -11.32 -3.16 24.56
CA VAL A 702 -11.82 -2.09 25.43
C VAL A 702 -11.04 -2.04 26.73
N ILE A 703 -10.81 -3.19 27.39
CA ILE A 703 -10.03 -3.24 28.64
C ILE A 703 -8.60 -2.77 28.40
N CYS A 704 -7.92 -3.25 27.35
CA CYS A 704 -6.54 -2.85 27.07
C CYS A 704 -6.44 -1.36 26.71
N SER A 705 -7.48 -0.80 26.08
CA SER A 705 -7.58 0.64 25.80
C SER A 705 -7.62 1.52 27.06
N LEU A 706 -7.81 0.95 28.27
CA LEU A 706 -7.75 1.67 29.54
C LEU A 706 -6.31 1.91 30.03
N TYR A 707 -5.28 1.46 29.30
CA TYR A 707 -3.89 1.82 29.58
C TYR A 707 -3.70 3.35 29.60
N GLU A 708 -2.94 3.84 30.57
CA GLU A 708 -2.67 5.27 30.86
C GLU A 708 -3.86 6.14 31.26
N THR A 709 -5.02 5.53 31.54
CA THR A 709 -6.19 6.23 32.09
C THR A 709 -6.24 6.19 33.63
N ASP A 710 -7.09 7.02 34.24
CA ASP A 710 -7.39 6.98 35.68
C ASP A 710 -7.97 5.62 36.16
N PHE A 711 -8.37 4.76 35.21
CA PHE A 711 -9.06 3.49 35.45
C PHE A 711 -8.15 2.26 35.37
N GLN A 712 -6.94 2.38 34.79
CA GLN A 712 -5.99 1.29 34.56
C GLN A 712 -5.74 0.43 35.81
N ALA A 713 -5.43 1.08 36.94
CA ALA A 713 -5.10 0.38 38.18
C ALA A 713 -6.29 -0.42 38.74
N GLN A 714 -7.51 0.09 38.56
CA GLN A 714 -8.72 -0.57 39.06
C GLN A 714 -9.08 -1.80 38.24
N VAL A 715 -9.04 -1.71 36.90
CA VAL A 715 -9.33 -2.86 36.04
C VAL A 715 -8.27 -3.96 36.19
N LEU A 716 -7.01 -3.57 36.35
CA LEU A 716 -5.91 -4.50 36.60
C LEU A 716 -6.06 -5.24 37.93
N ALA A 717 -6.56 -4.58 38.98
CA ALA A 717 -6.87 -5.21 40.25
C ALA A 717 -8.00 -6.24 40.11
N LEU A 718 -9.10 -5.88 39.42
CA LEU A 718 -10.22 -6.78 39.17
C LEU A 718 -9.81 -8.03 38.37
N LEU A 719 -8.98 -7.86 37.34
CA LEU A 719 -8.45 -8.98 36.56
C LEU A 719 -7.58 -9.93 37.42
N LYS A 720 -6.77 -9.37 38.32
CA LYS A 720 -5.95 -10.17 39.25
C LYS A 720 -6.79 -10.90 40.29
N GLU A 721 -7.84 -10.27 40.80
CA GLU A 721 -8.80 -10.91 41.72
C GLU A 721 -9.52 -12.10 41.06
N GLN A 722 -9.77 -12.04 39.76
CA GLN A 722 -10.37 -13.13 38.98
C GLN A 722 -9.32 -14.04 38.31
N SER A 723 -8.06 -14.01 38.74
CA SER A 723 -6.97 -14.77 38.11
C SER A 723 -7.20 -16.28 38.05
N ASP A 724 -7.94 -16.85 39.00
CA ASP A 724 -8.31 -18.28 39.01
C ASP A 724 -9.32 -18.66 37.92
N ARG A 725 -10.09 -17.69 37.41
CA ARG A 725 -11.12 -17.88 36.37
C ARG A 725 -10.63 -17.49 34.97
N ILE A 726 -9.54 -16.73 34.88
CA ILE A 726 -8.94 -16.28 33.63
C ILE A 726 -7.79 -17.22 33.29
N ASN A 727 -7.66 -17.59 32.01
CA ASN A 727 -6.50 -18.35 31.56
C ASN A 727 -5.20 -17.57 31.83
N GLU A 728 -4.20 -18.20 32.46
CA GLU A 728 -2.94 -17.55 32.88
C GLU A 728 -2.26 -16.77 31.74
N CYS A 729 -2.18 -17.36 30.53
CA CYS A 729 -1.60 -16.67 29.38
C CYS A 729 -2.40 -15.41 28.99
N ARG A 730 -3.73 -15.47 29.06
CA ARG A 730 -4.61 -14.33 28.77
C ARG A 730 -4.52 -13.25 29.84
N LEU A 731 -4.37 -13.63 31.11
CA LEU A 731 -4.12 -12.69 32.20
C LEU A 731 -2.75 -12.01 32.05
N LEU A 732 -1.69 -12.74 31.71
CA LEU A 732 -0.37 -12.16 31.44
C LEU A 732 -0.43 -11.18 30.27
N HIS A 733 -1.24 -11.46 29.24
CA HIS A 733 -1.46 -10.54 28.12
C HIS A 733 -2.13 -9.24 28.59
N TYR A 734 -3.24 -9.32 29.34
CA TYR A 734 -3.86 -8.13 29.93
C TYR A 734 -2.87 -7.31 30.78
N ARG A 735 -2.06 -7.98 31.62
CA ARG A 735 -1.08 -7.31 32.45
C ARG A 735 -0.01 -6.60 31.62
N ALA A 736 0.44 -7.21 30.53
CA ALA A 736 1.42 -6.60 29.63
C ALA A 736 0.86 -5.35 28.95
N GLU A 737 -0.37 -5.42 28.41
CA GLU A 737 -1.04 -4.29 27.75
C GLU A 737 -1.43 -3.19 28.75
N LEU A 738 -1.73 -3.53 30.01
CA LEU A 738 -2.05 -2.57 31.07
C LEU A 738 -0.82 -2.09 31.85
N GLY A 739 0.33 -1.97 31.19
CA GLY A 739 1.52 -1.30 31.74
C GLY A 739 2.41 -2.12 32.68
N GLU A 740 2.17 -3.42 32.88
CA GLU A 740 3.07 -4.30 33.63
C GLU A 740 4.04 -5.08 32.73
N LYS A 741 4.28 -4.59 31.51
CA LYS A 741 5.13 -5.26 30.49
C LYS A 741 6.49 -5.70 31.04
N ASP A 742 7.21 -4.81 31.74
CA ASP A 742 8.53 -5.13 32.31
C ASP A 742 8.47 -6.18 33.42
N GLN A 743 7.41 -6.17 34.24
CA GLN A 743 7.22 -7.14 35.30
C GLN A 743 6.88 -8.52 34.71
N VAL A 744 6.00 -8.55 33.70
CA VAL A 744 5.67 -9.77 32.95
C VAL A 744 6.93 -10.32 32.28
N ILE A 745 7.72 -9.48 31.62
CA ILE A 745 9.00 -9.89 31.02
C ILE A 745 9.96 -10.41 32.08
N THR A 746 10.07 -9.74 33.23
CA THR A 746 10.94 -10.21 34.33
C THR A 746 10.51 -11.59 34.83
N ILE A 747 9.21 -11.82 34.97
CA ILE A 747 8.64 -13.13 35.35
C ILE A 747 9.03 -14.18 34.31
N LEU A 748 8.82 -13.90 33.02
CA LEU A 748 9.13 -14.83 31.94
C LEU A 748 10.65 -15.08 31.79
N LEU A 749 11.49 -14.04 31.93
CA LEU A 749 12.95 -14.15 31.92
C LEU A 749 13.50 -14.96 33.10
N ALA A 750 12.87 -14.86 34.27
CA ALA A 750 13.20 -15.70 35.41
C ALA A 750 12.83 -17.16 35.13
N GLN A 751 11.65 -17.41 34.56
CA GLN A 751 11.19 -18.75 34.18
C GLN A 751 12.07 -19.38 33.07
N LEU A 752 12.69 -18.59 32.17
CA LEU A 752 13.70 -19.08 31.21
C LEU A 752 14.98 -19.64 31.87
N LYS A 753 15.21 -19.35 33.15
CA LYS A 753 16.36 -19.84 33.94
C LYS A 753 15.98 -20.93 34.93
N ASP A 754 14.72 -21.37 34.92
CA ASP A 754 14.25 -22.40 35.83
C ASP A 754 15.00 -23.73 35.61
N GLN A 755 15.16 -24.49 36.69
CA GLN A 755 15.80 -25.81 36.64
C GLN A 755 14.97 -26.79 35.81
N ASN A 756 13.64 -26.66 35.84
CA ASN A 756 12.73 -27.46 35.05
C ASN A 756 12.66 -26.97 33.60
N SER A 757 12.98 -27.86 32.65
CA SER A 757 12.89 -27.57 31.22
C SER A 757 11.50 -27.18 30.76
N ASP A 758 10.43 -27.71 31.36
CA ASP A 758 9.04 -27.41 30.99
C ASP A 758 8.65 -25.96 31.29
N VAL A 759 9.22 -25.41 32.37
CA VAL A 759 9.05 -24.01 32.76
C VAL A 759 9.82 -23.11 31.79
N ARG A 760 11.05 -23.48 31.42
CA ARG A 760 11.83 -22.75 30.40
C ARG A 760 11.13 -22.75 29.04
N VAL A 761 10.56 -23.89 28.68
CA VAL A 761 9.74 -24.08 27.47
C VAL A 761 8.55 -23.12 27.45
N SER A 762 7.75 -23.11 28.53
CA SER A 762 6.56 -22.27 28.64
C SER A 762 6.90 -20.79 28.61
N ALA A 763 8.03 -20.41 29.22
CA ALA A 763 8.52 -19.04 29.21
C ALA A 763 8.95 -18.57 27.81
N ALA A 764 9.64 -19.41 27.03
CA ALA A 764 9.98 -19.11 25.65
C ALA A 764 8.72 -18.93 24.78
N ASP A 765 7.70 -19.78 24.99
CA ASP A 765 6.41 -19.69 24.29
C ASP A 765 5.61 -18.43 24.67
N ALA A 766 5.68 -17.99 25.93
CA ALA A 766 5.00 -16.77 26.38
C ALA A 766 5.72 -15.49 25.90
N LEU A 767 7.06 -15.48 25.85
CA LEU A 767 7.83 -14.35 25.31
C LEU A 767 7.59 -14.16 23.80
N ASP A 768 7.43 -15.26 23.07
CA ASP A 768 6.96 -15.27 21.68
C ASP A 768 5.64 -14.49 21.55
N LYS A 769 4.62 -14.83 22.36
CA LYS A 769 3.30 -14.17 22.31
C LYS A 769 3.30 -12.70 22.71
N LEU A 770 4.21 -12.31 23.59
CA LEU A 770 4.31 -10.95 24.11
C LEU A 770 4.95 -9.98 23.10
N GLY A 771 5.60 -10.50 22.04
CA GLY A 771 6.12 -9.68 20.94
C GLY A 771 7.23 -8.70 21.35
N ASN A 772 7.85 -8.87 22.53
CA ASN A 772 8.89 -7.95 22.98
C ASN A 772 10.26 -8.32 22.37
N SER A 773 10.72 -7.50 21.43
CA SER A 773 12.01 -7.67 20.74
C SER A 773 13.18 -6.93 21.41
N SER A 774 13.08 -6.58 22.70
CA SER A 774 14.16 -5.92 23.43
C SER A 774 15.44 -6.74 23.41
N GLU A 775 16.57 -6.06 23.44
CA GLU A 775 17.88 -6.72 23.45
C GLU A 775 18.01 -7.72 24.60
N THR A 776 17.44 -7.44 25.77
CA THR A 776 17.43 -8.36 26.91
C THR A 776 16.67 -9.66 26.61
N VAL A 777 15.49 -9.57 26.00
CA VAL A 777 14.69 -10.75 25.62
C VAL A 777 15.37 -11.53 24.50
N ILE A 778 15.88 -10.83 23.48
CA ILE A 778 16.60 -11.43 22.36
C ILE A 778 17.87 -12.13 22.85
N ASN A 779 18.68 -11.49 23.69
CA ASN A 779 19.88 -12.08 24.28
C ASN A 779 19.56 -13.27 25.18
N ALA A 780 18.45 -13.20 25.94
CA ALA A 780 17.99 -14.33 26.73
C ALA A 780 17.59 -15.53 25.86
N LEU A 781 16.85 -15.31 24.77
CA LEU A 781 16.47 -16.35 23.82
C LEU A 781 17.69 -16.87 23.03
N LEU A 782 18.62 -16.00 22.63
CA LEU A 782 19.89 -16.39 22.00
C LEU A 782 20.72 -17.30 22.92
N ALA A 783 20.80 -16.98 24.22
CA ALA A 783 21.46 -17.85 25.19
C ALA A 783 20.76 -19.22 25.28
N LYS A 784 19.43 -19.26 25.14
CA LYS A 784 18.65 -20.50 25.15
C LYS A 784 18.81 -21.34 23.87
N LEU A 785 19.35 -20.80 22.78
CA LEU A 785 19.78 -21.61 21.62
C LEU A 785 20.95 -22.55 21.95
N GLN A 786 21.62 -22.38 23.09
CA GLN A 786 22.68 -23.28 23.59
C GLN A 786 22.22 -24.08 24.83
N ASP A 787 20.93 -24.12 25.14
CA ASP A 787 20.40 -24.88 26.28
C ASP A 787 20.67 -26.39 26.10
N GLU A 788 20.93 -27.08 27.20
CA GLU A 788 21.17 -28.54 27.20
C GLU A 788 19.96 -29.31 26.66
N ASN A 789 18.76 -28.79 26.90
CA ASN A 789 17.52 -29.42 26.45
C ASN A 789 17.16 -28.92 25.04
N SER A 790 17.03 -29.86 24.09
CA SER A 790 16.65 -29.55 22.70
C SER A 790 15.30 -28.84 22.57
N ASP A 791 14.36 -29.11 23.48
CA ASP A 791 13.03 -28.49 23.47
C ASP A 791 13.03 -27.02 23.80
N VAL A 792 13.99 -26.60 24.62
CA VAL A 792 14.24 -25.20 24.92
C VAL A 792 14.93 -24.53 23.73
N ARG A 793 15.90 -25.22 23.10
CA ARG A 793 16.62 -24.69 21.93
C ARG A 793 15.69 -24.39 20.76
N TRP A 794 14.82 -25.32 20.37
CA TRP A 794 13.96 -25.11 19.21
C TRP A 794 12.84 -24.09 19.48
N ARG A 795 12.32 -24.01 20.72
CA ARG A 795 11.36 -22.95 21.10
C ARG A 795 12.00 -21.57 21.08
N ALA A 796 13.26 -21.46 21.51
CA ALA A 796 14.01 -20.22 21.40
C ALA A 796 14.22 -19.81 19.93
N ALA A 797 14.54 -20.76 19.03
CA ALA A 797 14.63 -20.49 17.60
C ALA A 797 13.29 -19.98 17.02
N ARG A 798 12.18 -20.65 17.37
CA ARG A 798 10.82 -20.24 16.95
C ARG A 798 10.47 -18.84 17.44
N ALA A 799 10.74 -18.54 18.71
CA ALA A 799 10.48 -17.23 19.31
C ALA A 799 11.29 -16.13 18.61
N LEU A 800 12.59 -16.35 18.37
CA LEU A 800 13.44 -15.40 17.64
C LEU A 800 12.95 -15.13 16.22
N GLY A 801 12.53 -16.17 15.49
CA GLY A 801 11.97 -16.02 14.15
C GLY A 801 10.69 -15.19 14.13
N LYS A 802 9.82 -15.34 15.12
CA LYS A 802 8.57 -14.55 15.24
C LYS A 802 8.78 -13.12 15.72
N LEU A 803 9.73 -12.90 16.63
CA LEU A 803 10.08 -11.55 17.10
C LEU A 803 10.68 -10.67 16.00
N GLY A 804 11.01 -11.25 14.85
CA GLY A 804 11.37 -10.50 13.64
C GLY A 804 12.73 -9.81 13.70
N ASN A 805 13.53 -10.06 14.73
CA ASN A 805 14.84 -9.44 14.88
C ASN A 805 15.84 -10.07 13.88
N SER A 806 16.01 -9.41 12.75
CA SER A 806 16.92 -9.81 11.67
C SER A 806 18.37 -9.32 11.86
N SER A 807 18.76 -8.96 13.09
CA SER A 807 20.15 -8.56 13.38
C SER A 807 21.13 -9.64 12.95
N GLU A 808 22.32 -9.20 12.54
CA GLU A 808 23.38 -10.09 12.06
C GLU A 808 23.70 -11.18 13.09
N THR A 809 23.74 -10.84 14.38
CA THR A 809 23.95 -11.80 15.47
C THR A 809 22.87 -12.89 15.51
N VAL A 810 21.59 -12.51 15.38
CA VAL A 810 20.48 -13.49 15.38
C VAL A 810 20.56 -14.40 14.15
N VAL A 811 20.77 -13.82 12.97
CA VAL A 811 20.89 -14.57 11.71
C VAL A 811 22.09 -15.52 11.75
N ILE A 812 23.28 -15.06 12.16
CA ILE A 812 24.48 -15.89 12.29
C ILE A 812 24.26 -17.01 13.30
N THR A 813 23.63 -16.72 14.44
CA THR A 813 23.39 -17.74 15.47
C THR A 813 22.39 -18.79 15.00
N LEU A 814 21.32 -18.39 14.29
CA LEU A 814 20.36 -19.32 13.68
C LEU A 814 21.01 -20.12 12.53
N LEU A 815 21.86 -19.52 11.71
CA LEU A 815 22.64 -20.22 10.68
C LEU A 815 23.56 -21.28 11.30
N ALA A 816 24.20 -20.97 12.44
CA ALA A 816 24.99 -21.95 13.18
C ALA A 816 24.12 -23.10 13.70
N LYS A 817 22.87 -22.83 14.11
CA LYS A 817 21.91 -23.84 14.56
C LYS A 817 21.37 -24.73 13.44
N LEU A 818 21.57 -24.39 12.16
CA LEU A 818 21.35 -25.32 11.05
C LEU A 818 22.33 -26.50 11.06
N GLN A 819 23.37 -26.49 11.90
CA GLN A 819 24.31 -27.60 12.11
C GLN A 819 24.15 -28.26 13.50
N ASP A 820 23.08 -27.98 14.24
CA ASP A 820 22.84 -28.58 15.57
C ASP A 820 22.71 -30.11 15.47
N GLU A 821 23.15 -30.84 16.50
CA GLU A 821 23.04 -32.30 16.54
C GLU A 821 21.58 -32.78 16.48
N ASN A 822 20.66 -31.99 17.02
CA ASN A 822 19.25 -32.31 17.09
C ASN A 822 18.50 -31.80 15.85
N SER A 823 17.76 -32.68 15.17
CA SER A 823 17.04 -32.35 13.94
C SER A 823 15.91 -31.35 14.14
N ASN A 824 15.18 -31.38 15.26
CA ASN A 824 14.15 -30.36 15.56
C ASN A 824 14.75 -28.96 15.63
N VAL A 825 15.95 -28.82 16.22
CA VAL A 825 16.64 -27.54 16.32
C VAL A 825 17.06 -27.05 14.94
N ARG A 826 17.63 -27.93 14.09
CA ARG A 826 17.96 -27.59 12.69
C ARG A 826 16.73 -27.15 11.91
N GLY A 827 15.61 -27.87 12.05
CA GLY A 827 14.36 -27.57 11.36
C GLY A 827 13.72 -26.24 11.78
N TRP A 828 13.63 -25.97 13.09
CA TRP A 828 13.11 -24.69 13.59
C TRP A 828 14.05 -23.51 13.34
N ALA A 829 15.37 -23.73 13.25
CA ALA A 829 16.29 -22.70 12.79
C ALA A 829 16.05 -22.32 11.32
N ALA A 830 15.75 -23.30 10.46
CA ALA A 830 15.36 -23.03 9.08
C ALA A 830 14.03 -22.26 8.98
N ASP A 831 13.01 -22.65 9.76
CA ASP A 831 11.73 -21.92 9.84
C ASP A 831 11.92 -20.49 10.35
N ALA A 832 12.73 -20.30 11.40
CA ALA A 832 13.01 -18.99 11.96
C ALA A 832 13.69 -18.07 10.94
N LEU A 833 14.70 -18.57 10.21
CA LEU A 833 15.35 -17.82 9.12
C LEU A 833 14.37 -17.43 8.00
N SER A 834 13.43 -18.31 7.67
CA SER A 834 12.36 -18.02 6.71
C SER A 834 11.46 -16.87 7.17
N ARG A 835 11.03 -16.89 8.44
CA ARG A 835 10.19 -15.84 9.04
C ARG A 835 10.87 -14.48 9.12
N LEU A 836 12.19 -14.46 9.33
CA LEU A 836 12.98 -13.23 9.32
C LEU A 836 13.05 -12.59 7.91
N GLY A 837 12.56 -13.28 6.87
CA GLY A 837 12.48 -12.75 5.50
C GLY A 837 13.84 -12.47 4.87
N ASN A 838 14.92 -12.95 5.49
CA ASN A 838 16.26 -12.69 5.03
C ASN A 838 16.59 -13.60 3.84
N SER A 839 16.35 -13.09 2.63
CA SER A 839 16.64 -13.76 1.37
C SER A 839 18.09 -13.57 0.89
N SER A 840 19.01 -13.18 1.78
CA SER A 840 20.43 -13.06 1.44
C SER A 840 20.98 -14.35 0.85
N GLU A 841 21.95 -14.21 -0.05
CA GLU A 841 22.60 -15.32 -0.71
C GLU A 841 23.16 -16.34 0.29
N THR A 842 23.71 -15.88 1.42
CA THR A 842 24.20 -16.75 2.50
C THR A 842 23.08 -17.58 3.14
N VAL A 843 21.92 -16.97 3.44
CA VAL A 843 20.78 -17.70 4.03
C VAL A 843 20.22 -18.70 3.02
N VAL A 844 19.99 -18.27 1.79
CA VAL A 844 19.46 -19.12 0.72
C VAL A 844 20.41 -20.27 0.42
N SER A 845 21.72 -20.02 0.26
CA SER A 845 22.72 -21.08 0.00
C SER A 845 22.87 -22.06 1.16
N THR A 846 22.80 -21.58 2.41
CA THR A 846 22.86 -22.47 3.58
C THR A 846 21.60 -23.32 3.71
N LEU A 847 20.41 -22.77 3.43
CA LEU A 847 19.15 -23.53 3.37
C LEU A 847 19.13 -24.52 2.20
N LEU A 848 19.65 -24.14 1.02
CA LEU A 848 19.84 -25.05 -0.10
C LEU A 848 20.75 -26.23 0.29
N ALA A 849 21.82 -25.99 1.04
CA ALA A 849 22.67 -27.06 1.56
C ALA A 849 21.94 -27.99 2.56
N ARG A 850 20.87 -27.53 3.24
CA ARG A 850 20.01 -28.36 4.10
C ARG A 850 19.01 -29.21 3.33
N LEU A 851 18.79 -28.98 2.03
CA LEU A 851 18.03 -29.90 1.17
C LEU A 851 18.75 -31.25 0.95
N GLN A 852 19.97 -31.41 1.45
CA GLN A 852 20.74 -32.66 1.46
C GLN A 852 21.03 -33.16 2.88
N ASP A 853 20.35 -32.65 3.91
CA ASP A 853 20.53 -33.10 5.30
C ASP A 853 20.18 -34.60 5.44
N PRO A 854 20.94 -35.40 6.21
CA PRO A 854 20.62 -36.81 6.42
C PRO A 854 19.23 -37.01 7.04
N ASP A 855 18.79 -36.06 7.87
CA ASP A 855 17.48 -36.10 8.51
C ASP A 855 16.39 -35.54 7.56
N PRO A 856 15.36 -36.33 7.22
CA PRO A 856 14.29 -35.89 6.34
C PRO A 856 13.49 -34.69 6.86
N ASP A 857 13.27 -34.56 8.18
CA ASP A 857 12.51 -33.45 8.74
C ASP A 857 13.25 -32.11 8.56
N VAL A 858 14.58 -32.15 8.56
CA VAL A 858 15.41 -30.97 8.25
C VAL A 858 15.34 -30.62 6.76
N ARG A 859 15.38 -31.62 5.86
CA ARG A 859 15.18 -31.38 4.42
C ARG A 859 13.80 -30.78 4.15
N VAL A 860 12.78 -31.24 4.86
CA VAL A 860 11.40 -30.73 4.86
C VAL A 860 11.35 -29.26 5.28
N SER A 861 11.92 -28.92 6.45
CA SER A 861 11.97 -27.55 6.94
C SER A 861 12.74 -26.62 6.00
N ALA A 862 13.82 -27.09 5.39
CA ALA A 862 14.58 -26.33 4.41
C ALA A 862 13.77 -26.04 3.13
N ALA A 863 13.07 -27.04 2.59
CA ALA A 863 12.20 -26.86 1.44
C ALA A 863 11.03 -25.91 1.72
N ASP A 864 10.44 -26.00 2.92
CA ASP A 864 9.38 -25.09 3.38
C ASP A 864 9.91 -23.66 3.53
N ALA A 865 11.05 -23.50 4.22
CA ALA A 865 11.71 -22.21 4.44
C ALA A 865 12.03 -21.49 3.12
N LEU A 866 12.60 -22.21 2.16
CA LEU A 866 12.92 -21.68 0.84
C LEU A 866 11.66 -21.32 0.04
N GLY A 867 10.62 -22.15 0.07
CA GLY A 867 9.35 -21.85 -0.59
C GLY A 867 8.64 -20.61 -0.02
N ASN A 868 8.82 -20.33 1.27
CA ASN A 868 8.21 -19.18 1.96
C ASN A 868 9.05 -17.89 1.83
N LEU A 869 10.37 -17.98 1.55
CA LEU A 869 11.22 -16.81 1.29
C LEU A 869 10.90 -16.11 -0.05
N GLY A 870 10.01 -16.67 -0.88
CA GLY A 870 9.50 -16.03 -2.10
C GLY A 870 10.53 -15.82 -3.22
N ASN A 871 11.77 -16.27 -3.02
CA ASN A 871 12.84 -16.12 -3.99
C ASN A 871 12.65 -17.10 -5.16
N SER A 872 11.98 -16.65 -6.23
CA SER A 872 11.76 -17.47 -7.43
C SER A 872 12.99 -17.59 -8.34
N SER A 873 14.21 -17.51 -7.79
CA SER A 873 15.43 -17.76 -8.55
C SER A 873 15.39 -19.10 -9.26
N GLU A 874 15.95 -19.14 -10.47
CA GLU A 874 16.00 -20.36 -11.28
C GLU A 874 16.70 -21.51 -10.55
N ILE A 875 17.73 -21.20 -9.77
CA ILE A 875 18.45 -22.16 -8.92
C ILE A 875 17.53 -22.76 -7.86
N LEU A 876 16.70 -21.93 -7.18
CA LEU A 876 15.77 -22.47 -6.19
C LEU A 876 14.71 -23.36 -6.86
N VAL A 877 14.09 -22.87 -7.94
CA VAL A 877 13.02 -23.60 -8.63
C VAL A 877 13.54 -24.94 -9.15
N SER A 878 14.71 -24.94 -9.80
CA SER A 878 15.36 -26.17 -10.26
C SER A 878 15.69 -27.12 -9.10
N THR A 879 16.25 -26.61 -7.99
CA THR A 879 16.57 -27.46 -6.84
C THR A 879 15.31 -28.06 -6.18
N LEU A 880 14.20 -27.31 -6.08
CA LEU A 880 12.93 -27.85 -5.58
C LEU A 880 12.33 -28.87 -6.56
N ILE A 881 12.45 -28.65 -7.88
CA ILE A 881 12.05 -29.64 -8.90
C ILE A 881 12.89 -30.93 -8.75
N GLU A 882 14.19 -30.82 -8.50
CA GLU A 882 15.02 -32.00 -8.20
C GLU A 882 14.55 -32.72 -6.95
N ARG A 883 14.21 -31.99 -5.88
CA ARG A 883 13.66 -32.58 -4.64
C ARG A 883 12.28 -33.23 -4.82
N LEU A 884 11.57 -32.98 -5.92
CA LEU A 884 10.39 -33.79 -6.26
C LEU A 884 10.76 -35.26 -6.52
N GLN A 885 12.03 -35.61 -6.73
CA GLN A 885 12.52 -36.98 -6.92
C GLN A 885 13.29 -37.54 -5.70
N ASP A 886 13.23 -36.88 -4.53
CA ASP A 886 13.91 -37.37 -3.30
C ASP A 886 13.38 -38.76 -2.90
N ASP A 887 14.26 -39.60 -2.33
CA ASP A 887 13.86 -40.93 -1.85
C ASP A 887 12.80 -40.84 -0.73
N ASP A 888 12.91 -39.81 0.12
CA ASP A 888 11.97 -39.55 1.19
C ASP A 888 10.73 -38.80 0.69
N TYR A 889 9.56 -39.37 0.98
CA TYR A 889 8.30 -38.82 0.50
C TYR A 889 7.92 -37.50 1.19
N PHE A 890 8.32 -37.25 2.44
CA PHE A 890 8.06 -35.97 3.10
C PHE A 890 8.80 -34.84 2.40
N VAL A 891 9.99 -35.12 1.88
CA VAL A 891 10.78 -34.15 1.11
C VAL A 891 10.14 -33.88 -0.25
N ARG A 892 9.75 -34.92 -1.00
CA ARG A 892 8.97 -34.74 -2.24
C ARG A 892 7.69 -33.95 -1.99
N TRP A 893 7.00 -34.25 -0.90
CA TRP A 893 5.78 -33.57 -0.46
C TRP A 893 6.03 -32.08 -0.20
N ARG A 894 7.07 -31.73 0.55
CA ARG A 894 7.43 -30.31 0.82
C ARG A 894 7.96 -29.58 -0.39
N ALA A 895 8.68 -30.25 -1.29
CA ALA A 895 9.07 -29.66 -2.56
C ALA A 895 7.85 -29.28 -3.41
N ALA A 896 6.85 -30.17 -3.49
CA ALA A 896 5.59 -29.86 -4.17
C ALA A 896 4.81 -28.73 -3.49
N TYR A 897 4.87 -28.65 -2.15
CA TYR A 897 4.32 -27.54 -1.39
C TYR A 897 5.01 -26.21 -1.69
N GLY A 898 6.35 -26.19 -1.66
CA GLY A 898 7.16 -25.01 -1.93
C GLY A 898 6.93 -24.47 -3.33
N LEU A 899 6.97 -25.34 -4.35
CA LEU A 899 6.67 -24.96 -5.73
C LEU A 899 5.26 -24.36 -5.89
N GLY A 900 4.25 -24.94 -5.25
CA GLY A 900 2.89 -24.39 -5.27
C GLY A 900 2.72 -23.10 -4.44
N ASN A 901 3.63 -22.79 -3.51
CA ASN A 901 3.63 -21.56 -2.72
C ASN A 901 4.40 -20.41 -3.37
N LEU A 902 5.44 -20.72 -4.15
CA LEU A 902 6.17 -19.72 -4.94
C LEU A 902 5.27 -19.01 -5.97
N GLY A 903 4.08 -19.55 -6.26
CA GLY A 903 3.13 -18.94 -7.20
C GLY A 903 3.61 -18.93 -8.64
N ASN A 904 4.72 -19.61 -8.93
CA ASN A 904 5.29 -19.69 -10.26
C ASN A 904 4.46 -20.67 -11.10
N SER A 905 3.46 -20.14 -11.81
CA SER A 905 2.59 -20.89 -12.72
C SER A 905 3.24 -21.19 -14.08
N SER A 906 4.57 -21.11 -14.19
CA SER A 906 5.28 -21.50 -15.42
C SER A 906 4.98 -22.94 -15.82
N GLU A 907 5.00 -23.19 -17.13
CA GLU A 907 4.78 -24.51 -17.70
C GLU A 907 5.76 -25.54 -17.14
N THR A 908 7.00 -25.15 -16.84
CA THR A 908 8.02 -26.00 -16.20
C THR A 908 7.57 -26.53 -14.85
N VAL A 909 7.03 -25.65 -13.97
CA VAL A 909 6.59 -26.05 -12.63
C VAL A 909 5.32 -26.90 -12.70
N VAL A 910 4.35 -26.51 -13.54
CA VAL A 910 3.11 -27.27 -13.73
C VAL A 910 3.43 -28.66 -14.30
N SER A 911 4.30 -28.74 -15.30
CA SER A 911 4.74 -30.01 -15.92
C SER A 911 5.57 -30.87 -14.97
N ALA A 912 6.29 -30.28 -14.02
CA ALA A 912 7.00 -31.03 -12.98
C ALA A 912 6.06 -31.61 -11.91
N LEU A 913 4.97 -30.90 -11.57
CA LEU A 913 4.00 -31.32 -10.57
C LEU A 913 2.97 -32.34 -11.10
N ILE A 914 2.59 -32.29 -12.38
CA ILE A 914 1.62 -33.24 -12.98
C ILE A 914 2.05 -34.71 -12.76
N PRO A 915 3.31 -35.12 -13.04
CA PRO A 915 3.77 -36.49 -12.76
C PRO A 915 3.68 -36.88 -11.28
N ARG A 916 3.76 -35.92 -10.35
CA ARG A 916 3.63 -36.19 -8.90
C ARG A 916 2.20 -36.52 -8.48
N LEU A 917 1.20 -36.29 -9.34
CA LEU A 917 -0.15 -36.86 -9.15
C LEU A 917 -0.14 -38.40 -9.24
N GLN A 918 0.91 -39.01 -9.76
CA GLN A 918 1.08 -40.47 -9.88
C GLN A 918 2.17 -41.01 -8.93
N ASP A 919 2.63 -40.21 -7.95
CA ASP A 919 3.67 -40.64 -7.00
C ASP A 919 3.23 -41.86 -6.18
N ASP A 920 4.16 -42.76 -5.87
CA ASP A 920 3.89 -43.95 -5.05
C ASP A 920 3.33 -43.58 -3.67
N ASN A 921 3.77 -42.44 -3.12
CA ASN A 921 3.30 -41.95 -1.83
C ASN A 921 2.13 -40.96 -1.97
N TYR A 922 1.07 -41.22 -1.21
CA TYR A 922 -0.17 -40.48 -1.30
C TYR A 922 -0.11 -39.06 -0.73
N PHE A 923 0.80 -38.76 0.22
CA PHE A 923 0.99 -37.39 0.71
C PHE A 923 1.51 -36.49 -0.42
N VAL A 924 2.43 -37.02 -1.23
CA VAL A 924 2.98 -36.33 -2.39
C VAL A 924 1.90 -36.10 -3.45
N ARG A 925 1.12 -37.14 -3.79
CA ARG A 925 -0.01 -37.01 -4.73
C ARG A 925 -1.00 -35.93 -4.32
N GLY A 926 -1.43 -35.96 -3.06
CA GLY A 926 -2.41 -34.99 -2.52
C GLY A 926 -1.88 -33.56 -2.51
N GLN A 927 -0.58 -33.38 -2.24
CA GLN A 927 0.02 -32.06 -2.22
C GLN A 927 0.36 -31.52 -3.61
N ALA A 928 0.72 -32.39 -4.57
CA ALA A 928 0.81 -32.01 -5.97
C ALA A 928 -0.53 -31.49 -6.46
N ALA A 929 -1.64 -32.19 -6.16
CA ALA A 929 -2.99 -31.72 -6.48
C ALA A 929 -3.30 -30.36 -5.83
N ARG A 930 -2.98 -30.20 -4.54
CA ARG A 930 -3.15 -28.91 -3.83
C ARG A 930 -2.31 -27.79 -4.42
N GLY A 931 -1.06 -28.07 -4.80
CA GLY A 931 -0.14 -27.11 -5.42
C GLY A 931 -0.66 -26.66 -6.79
N LEU A 932 -1.03 -27.61 -7.64
CA LEU A 932 -1.63 -27.35 -8.95
C LEU A 932 -2.92 -26.52 -8.85
N GLY A 933 -3.81 -26.85 -7.91
CA GLY A 933 -5.01 -26.06 -7.65
C GLY A 933 -4.76 -24.65 -7.10
N LYS A 934 -3.59 -24.38 -6.50
CA LYS A 934 -3.17 -23.02 -6.10
C LYS A 934 -2.60 -22.21 -7.26
N LEU A 935 -1.88 -22.86 -8.17
CA LEU A 935 -1.28 -22.20 -9.34
C LEU A 935 -2.34 -21.70 -10.35
N GLY A 936 -3.59 -22.13 -10.21
CA GLY A 936 -4.74 -21.59 -10.95
C GLY A 936 -4.76 -21.93 -12.44
N ASN A 937 -3.85 -22.79 -12.91
CA ASN A 937 -3.82 -23.23 -14.30
C ASN A 937 -5.01 -24.18 -14.55
N SER A 938 -5.96 -23.76 -15.38
CA SER A 938 -7.15 -24.55 -15.72
C SER A 938 -7.04 -25.26 -17.07
N SER A 939 -5.81 -25.57 -17.52
CA SER A 939 -5.60 -26.34 -18.76
C SER A 939 -6.32 -27.68 -18.73
N GLU A 940 -6.82 -28.09 -19.89
CA GLU A 940 -7.58 -29.33 -20.05
C GLU A 940 -6.78 -30.54 -19.56
N THR A 941 -5.50 -30.62 -19.91
CA THR A 941 -4.58 -31.67 -19.45
C THR A 941 -4.52 -31.78 -17.93
N LEU A 942 -4.45 -30.66 -17.22
CA LEU A 942 -4.42 -30.64 -15.77
C LEU A 942 -5.77 -31.03 -15.17
N VAL A 943 -6.88 -30.49 -15.69
CA VAL A 943 -8.23 -30.85 -15.23
C VAL A 943 -8.48 -32.35 -15.43
N SER A 944 -8.11 -32.92 -16.58
CA SER A 944 -8.19 -34.36 -16.83
C SER A 944 -7.30 -35.17 -15.88
N ALA A 945 -6.07 -34.73 -15.62
CA ALA A 945 -5.18 -35.40 -14.67
C ALA A 945 -5.73 -35.40 -13.24
N LEU A 946 -6.34 -34.29 -12.80
CA LEU A 946 -7.02 -34.20 -11.50
C LEU A 946 -8.29 -35.05 -11.46
N LEU A 947 -9.14 -35.01 -12.48
CA LEU A 947 -10.35 -35.85 -12.54
C LEU A 947 -10.01 -37.35 -12.41
N ALA A 948 -8.94 -37.80 -13.05
CA ALA A 948 -8.44 -39.17 -12.92
C ALA A 948 -8.00 -39.53 -11.50
N ARG A 949 -7.72 -38.56 -10.62
CA ARG A 949 -7.36 -38.75 -9.21
C ARG A 949 -8.53 -38.68 -8.23
N LEU A 950 -9.74 -38.38 -8.70
CA LEU A 950 -10.94 -38.54 -7.86
C LEU A 950 -11.23 -40.02 -7.55
N GLN A 951 -10.62 -40.97 -8.26
CA GLN A 951 -10.72 -42.42 -8.02
C GLN A 951 -9.48 -43.00 -7.33
N ASP A 952 -8.60 -42.15 -6.76
CA ASP A 952 -7.40 -42.60 -6.05
C ASP A 952 -7.77 -43.49 -4.85
N ASP A 953 -6.93 -44.48 -4.52
CA ASP A 953 -7.16 -45.40 -3.42
C ASP A 953 -7.15 -44.68 -2.06
N GLN A 954 -6.37 -43.60 -1.95
CA GLN A 954 -6.20 -42.86 -0.71
C GLN A 954 -7.17 -41.67 -0.61
N SER A 955 -7.92 -41.65 0.50
CA SER A 955 -8.93 -40.61 0.77
C SER A 955 -8.35 -39.19 0.84
N ASN A 956 -7.12 -39.03 1.35
CA ASN A 956 -6.46 -37.72 1.38
C ASN A 956 -6.30 -37.13 -0.03
N VAL A 957 -5.85 -37.97 -0.99
CA VAL A 957 -5.64 -37.56 -2.38
C VAL A 957 -6.96 -37.17 -3.02
N ARG A 958 -7.98 -38.04 -2.94
CA ARG A 958 -9.33 -37.75 -3.45
C ARG A 958 -9.87 -36.42 -2.92
N GLY A 959 -9.72 -36.17 -1.62
CA GLY A 959 -10.18 -34.93 -0.99
C GLY A 959 -9.40 -33.68 -1.43
N GLN A 960 -8.07 -33.75 -1.55
CA GLN A 960 -7.27 -32.61 -2.04
C GLN A 960 -7.57 -32.30 -3.51
N VAL A 961 -7.76 -33.33 -4.33
CA VAL A 961 -8.15 -33.20 -5.74
C VAL A 961 -9.52 -32.54 -5.87
N ALA A 962 -10.50 -32.99 -5.08
CA ALA A 962 -11.83 -32.39 -5.07
C ALA A 962 -11.77 -30.88 -4.73
N ARG A 963 -10.96 -30.51 -3.74
CA ARG A 963 -10.72 -29.10 -3.40
C ARG A 963 -9.97 -28.34 -4.49
N ALA A 964 -8.97 -28.96 -5.12
CA ALA A 964 -8.19 -28.35 -6.19
C ALA A 964 -9.07 -28.04 -7.41
N LEU A 965 -9.91 -28.98 -7.84
CA LEU A 965 -10.90 -28.76 -8.91
C LEU A 965 -11.85 -27.60 -8.58
N GLY A 966 -12.33 -27.52 -7.34
CA GLY A 966 -13.15 -26.39 -6.89
C GLY A 966 -12.41 -25.04 -6.94
N LYS A 967 -11.11 -25.01 -6.63
CA LYS A 967 -10.27 -23.81 -6.71
C LYS A 967 -9.94 -23.36 -8.13
N LEU A 968 -9.85 -24.29 -9.08
CA LEU A 968 -9.64 -23.97 -10.49
C LEU A 968 -10.86 -23.28 -11.13
N GLY A 969 -12.01 -23.24 -10.45
CA GLY A 969 -13.21 -22.53 -10.90
C GLY A 969 -13.86 -23.14 -12.16
N ASN A 970 -13.45 -24.34 -12.57
CA ASN A 970 -14.00 -25.01 -13.73
C ASN A 970 -15.36 -25.64 -13.39
N SER A 971 -16.42 -24.87 -13.55
CA SER A 971 -17.81 -25.29 -13.30
C SER A 971 -18.43 -26.09 -14.45
N SER A 972 -17.62 -26.77 -15.27
CA SER A 972 -18.13 -27.68 -16.28
C SER A 972 -18.96 -28.81 -15.67
N GLU A 973 -19.97 -29.26 -16.41
CA GLU A 973 -20.87 -30.33 -15.97
C GLU A 973 -20.10 -31.60 -15.58
N THR A 974 -19.02 -31.93 -16.30
CA THR A 974 -18.16 -33.07 -15.98
C THR A 974 -17.52 -32.95 -14.60
N VAL A 975 -16.98 -31.77 -14.25
CA VAL A 975 -16.36 -31.54 -12.93
C VAL A 975 -17.42 -31.55 -11.84
N VAL A 976 -18.56 -30.88 -12.04
CA VAL A 976 -19.65 -30.83 -11.06
C VAL A 976 -20.19 -32.23 -10.79
N ASN A 977 -20.49 -33.02 -11.82
CA ASN A 977 -20.99 -34.38 -11.66
C ASN A 977 -19.97 -35.31 -11.00
N ALA A 978 -18.68 -35.15 -11.32
CA ALA A 978 -17.62 -35.92 -10.67
C ALA A 978 -17.50 -35.59 -9.18
N LEU A 979 -17.63 -34.32 -8.80
CA LEU A 979 -17.65 -33.90 -7.39
C LEU A 979 -18.94 -34.35 -6.68
N LEU A 980 -20.12 -34.22 -7.29
CA LEU A 980 -21.37 -34.74 -6.71
C LEU A 980 -21.26 -36.23 -6.35
N ALA A 981 -20.63 -37.03 -7.22
CA ALA A 981 -20.38 -38.45 -6.96
C ALA A 981 -19.40 -38.71 -5.79
N ARG A 982 -18.59 -37.72 -5.38
CA ARG A 982 -17.69 -37.80 -4.22
C ARG A 982 -18.33 -37.33 -2.91
N LEU A 983 -19.52 -36.75 -2.94
CA LEU A 983 -20.27 -36.48 -1.71
C LEU A 983 -20.76 -37.77 -1.03
N GLN A 984 -20.80 -38.90 -1.76
CA GLN A 984 -21.14 -40.23 -1.24
C GLN A 984 -19.90 -41.11 -1.01
N ASP A 985 -18.71 -40.51 -0.95
CA ASP A 985 -17.46 -41.23 -0.70
C ASP A 985 -17.48 -41.90 0.68
N ASP A 986 -16.85 -43.08 0.79
CA ASP A 986 -16.80 -43.86 2.04
C ASP A 986 -16.09 -43.08 3.15
N HIS A 987 -15.11 -42.26 2.79
CA HIS A 987 -14.29 -41.53 3.73
C HIS A 987 -14.77 -40.08 3.94
N SER A 988 -15.02 -39.74 5.20
CA SER A 988 -15.55 -38.42 5.60
C SER A 988 -14.71 -37.23 5.15
N TYR A 989 -13.39 -37.35 5.21
CA TYR A 989 -12.48 -36.31 4.69
C TYR A 989 -12.80 -35.91 3.23
N VAL A 990 -13.08 -36.90 2.37
CA VAL A 990 -13.38 -36.64 0.95
C VAL A 990 -14.71 -35.93 0.82
N ARG A 991 -15.75 -36.42 1.51
CA ARG A 991 -17.09 -35.78 1.51
C ARG A 991 -16.99 -34.31 1.93
N GLY A 992 -16.32 -34.03 3.05
CA GLY A 992 -16.16 -32.66 3.56
C GLY A 992 -15.36 -31.74 2.62
N LYS A 993 -14.26 -32.22 2.03
CA LYS A 993 -13.48 -31.43 1.05
C LYS A 993 -14.23 -31.21 -0.26
N THR A 994 -14.99 -32.19 -0.69
CA THR A 994 -15.83 -32.11 -1.88
C THR A 994 -16.95 -31.10 -1.69
N ALA A 995 -17.59 -31.08 -0.52
CA ALA A 995 -18.59 -30.08 -0.17
C ALA A 995 -18.05 -28.64 -0.27
N ILE A 996 -16.84 -28.40 0.27
CA ILE A 996 -16.14 -27.12 0.13
C ILE A 996 -15.81 -26.82 -1.34
N GLY A 997 -15.36 -27.84 -2.09
CA GLY A 997 -15.02 -27.72 -3.51
C GLY A 997 -16.22 -27.29 -4.37
N LEU A 998 -17.39 -27.90 -4.15
CA LEU A 998 -18.64 -27.52 -4.81
C LEU A 998 -19.07 -26.09 -4.46
N GLY A 999 -18.95 -25.69 -3.19
CA GLY A 999 -19.18 -24.30 -2.78
C GLY A 999 -18.26 -23.31 -3.50
N ASN A 1000 -16.98 -23.65 -3.67
CA ASN A 1000 -16.02 -22.81 -4.39
C ASN A 1000 -16.31 -22.69 -5.90
N LEU A 1001 -16.93 -23.70 -6.52
CA LEU A 1001 -17.37 -23.61 -7.93
C LEU A 1001 -18.53 -22.62 -8.13
N GLY A 1002 -19.22 -22.25 -7.05
CA GLY A 1002 -20.36 -21.32 -7.11
C GLY A 1002 -21.58 -21.88 -7.84
N ASN A 1003 -21.66 -23.20 -8.07
CA ASN A 1003 -22.81 -23.81 -8.74
C ASN A 1003 -24.00 -23.94 -7.77
N ASN A 1004 -24.89 -22.96 -7.81
CA ASN A 1004 -26.10 -22.91 -6.97
C ASN A 1004 -27.29 -23.68 -7.56
N SER A 1005 -27.05 -24.77 -8.30
CA SER A 1005 -28.13 -25.65 -8.78
C SER A 1005 -28.80 -26.37 -7.62
N GLU A 1006 -30.11 -26.64 -7.77
CA GLU A 1006 -30.90 -27.36 -6.77
C GLU A 1006 -30.29 -28.72 -6.40
N THR A 1007 -29.70 -29.42 -7.37
CA THR A 1007 -29.01 -30.69 -7.14
C THR A 1007 -27.81 -30.55 -6.19
N VAL A 1008 -26.99 -29.51 -6.37
CA VAL A 1008 -25.82 -29.25 -5.51
C VAL A 1008 -26.29 -28.84 -4.12
N VAL A 1009 -27.25 -27.93 -4.02
CA VAL A 1009 -27.79 -27.44 -2.73
C VAL A 1009 -28.39 -28.59 -1.92
N ASN A 1010 -29.25 -29.41 -2.53
CA ASN A 1010 -29.86 -30.56 -1.86
C ASN A 1010 -28.83 -31.60 -1.42
N ALA A 1011 -27.78 -31.82 -2.22
CA ALA A 1011 -26.71 -32.73 -1.85
C ALA A 1011 -25.88 -32.21 -0.65
N LEU A 1012 -25.63 -30.90 -0.58
CA LEU A 1012 -24.96 -30.28 0.57
C LEU A 1012 -25.85 -30.27 1.82
N LEU A 1013 -27.15 -30.00 1.68
CA LEU A 1013 -28.13 -30.09 2.78
C LEU A 1013 -28.14 -31.47 3.43
N ALA A 1014 -28.11 -32.54 2.63
CA ALA A 1014 -28.04 -33.90 3.14
C ALA A 1014 -26.77 -34.15 3.98
N LEU A 1015 -25.64 -33.55 3.60
CA LEU A 1015 -24.37 -33.70 4.33
C LEU A 1015 -24.31 -32.93 5.66
N LEU A 1016 -25.25 -32.00 5.92
CA LEU A 1016 -25.37 -31.37 7.23
C LEU A 1016 -25.81 -32.37 8.31
N GLN A 1017 -26.32 -33.54 7.93
CA GLN A 1017 -26.72 -34.62 8.85
C GLN A 1017 -25.69 -35.76 8.91
N ASP A 1018 -24.49 -35.58 8.35
CA ASP A 1018 -23.43 -36.60 8.38
C ASP A 1018 -22.93 -36.87 9.80
N ASP A 1019 -22.64 -38.13 10.13
CA ASP A 1019 -22.13 -38.54 11.45
C ASP A 1019 -20.83 -37.82 11.85
N ARG A 1020 -20.01 -37.39 10.88
CA ARG A 1020 -18.70 -36.77 11.11
C ARG A 1020 -18.80 -35.25 11.09
N SER A 1021 -18.37 -34.61 12.18
CA SER A 1021 -18.39 -33.14 12.32
C SER A 1021 -17.65 -32.43 11.19
N TYR A 1022 -16.51 -32.95 10.75
CA TYR A 1022 -15.75 -32.40 9.62
C TYR A 1022 -16.57 -32.31 8.30
N VAL A 1023 -17.50 -33.24 8.06
CA VAL A 1023 -18.34 -33.24 6.86
C VAL A 1023 -19.43 -32.19 6.98
N ARG A 1024 -20.12 -32.14 8.13
CA ARG A 1024 -21.12 -31.11 8.43
C ARG A 1024 -20.53 -29.72 8.32
N GLN A 1025 -19.31 -29.53 8.84
CA GLN A 1025 -18.53 -28.30 8.70
C GLN A 1025 -18.32 -27.93 7.22
N GLY A 1026 -17.83 -28.87 6.41
CA GLY A 1026 -17.58 -28.64 4.98
C GLY A 1026 -18.84 -28.31 4.20
N ALA A 1027 -19.97 -28.94 4.55
CA ALA A 1027 -21.28 -28.68 3.97
C ALA A 1027 -21.80 -27.27 4.33
N ALA A 1028 -21.68 -26.86 5.59
CA ALA A 1028 -22.05 -25.51 6.03
C ALA A 1028 -21.24 -24.42 5.30
N ILE A 1029 -19.92 -24.60 5.20
CA ILE A 1029 -19.03 -23.71 4.42
C ILE A 1029 -19.44 -23.69 2.94
N GLY A 1030 -19.75 -24.86 2.37
CA GLY A 1030 -20.18 -24.98 0.98
C GLY A 1030 -21.46 -24.19 0.71
N LEU A 1031 -22.49 -24.38 1.54
CA LEU A 1031 -23.78 -23.68 1.43
C LEU A 1031 -23.65 -22.17 1.61
N GLY A 1032 -22.87 -21.72 2.59
CA GLY A 1032 -22.60 -20.30 2.80
C GLY A 1032 -21.98 -19.61 1.58
N LYS A 1033 -21.10 -20.31 0.84
CA LYS A 1033 -20.46 -19.80 -0.39
C LYS A 1033 -21.37 -19.78 -1.60
N LEU A 1034 -22.31 -20.72 -1.70
CA LEU A 1034 -23.28 -20.74 -2.80
C LEU A 1034 -24.24 -19.53 -2.74
N GLY A 1035 -24.35 -18.87 -1.58
CA GLY A 1035 -25.24 -17.72 -1.40
C GLY A 1035 -26.72 -18.10 -1.41
N ASN A 1036 -27.06 -19.38 -1.22
CA ASN A 1036 -28.45 -19.84 -1.22
C ASN A 1036 -29.12 -19.59 0.12
N SER A 1037 -30.02 -18.61 0.18
CA SER A 1037 -30.79 -18.26 1.37
C SER A 1037 -32.20 -18.85 1.39
N SER A 1038 -32.42 -20.02 0.79
CA SER A 1038 -33.70 -20.71 0.91
C SER A 1038 -33.98 -21.10 2.37
N GLU A 1039 -35.27 -21.14 2.73
CA GLU A 1039 -35.73 -21.49 4.07
C GLU A 1039 -35.16 -22.83 4.56
N ALA A 1040 -35.04 -23.82 3.66
CA ALA A 1040 -34.44 -25.11 3.96
C ALA A 1040 -32.96 -25.00 4.38
N VAL A 1041 -32.18 -24.16 3.69
CA VAL A 1041 -30.76 -23.91 4.02
C VAL A 1041 -30.64 -23.17 5.34
N VAL A 1042 -31.42 -22.11 5.54
CA VAL A 1042 -31.39 -21.31 6.77
C VAL A 1042 -31.76 -22.16 7.98
N ASN A 1043 -32.86 -22.92 7.92
CA ASN A 1043 -33.29 -23.80 9.02
C ASN A 1043 -32.25 -24.89 9.33
N ALA A 1044 -31.62 -25.47 8.30
CA ALA A 1044 -30.60 -26.49 8.50
C ALA A 1044 -29.31 -25.91 9.13
N LEU A 1045 -28.90 -24.70 8.74
CA LEU A 1045 -27.76 -24.01 9.36
C LEU A 1045 -28.05 -23.56 10.80
N LEU A 1046 -29.27 -23.08 11.09
CA LEU A 1046 -29.70 -22.75 12.46
C LEU A 1046 -29.68 -23.98 13.38
N ALA A 1047 -30.07 -25.15 12.87
CA ALA A 1047 -29.96 -26.39 13.64
C ALA A 1047 -28.49 -26.73 14.00
N LEU A 1048 -27.54 -26.45 13.08
CA LEU A 1048 -26.11 -26.67 13.32
C LEU A 1048 -25.48 -25.71 14.33
N LEU A 1049 -26.17 -24.63 14.72
CA LEU A 1049 -25.70 -23.79 15.83
C LEU A 1049 -25.76 -24.52 17.18
N GLN A 1050 -26.41 -25.68 17.28
CA GLN A 1050 -26.43 -26.54 18.46
C GLN A 1050 -25.52 -27.78 18.32
N ASP A 1051 -24.71 -27.83 17.27
CA ASP A 1051 -23.83 -28.97 17.05
C ASP A 1051 -22.86 -29.16 18.23
N ASN A 1052 -22.61 -30.40 18.63
CA ASN A 1052 -21.66 -30.70 19.71
C ASN A 1052 -20.23 -30.22 19.36
N ASP A 1053 -19.87 -30.16 18.08
CA ASP A 1053 -18.57 -29.71 17.61
C ASP A 1053 -18.53 -28.19 17.39
N SER A 1054 -17.62 -27.51 18.07
CA SER A 1054 -17.47 -26.05 18.00
C SER A 1054 -17.12 -25.52 16.62
N PHE A 1055 -16.40 -26.29 15.79
CA PHE A 1055 -16.03 -25.87 14.44
C PHE A 1055 -17.23 -25.90 13.50
N VAL A 1056 -18.14 -26.87 13.68
CA VAL A 1056 -19.39 -26.93 12.93
C VAL A 1056 -20.26 -25.73 13.27
N ARG A 1057 -20.45 -25.43 14.56
CA ARG A 1057 -21.20 -24.25 15.01
C ARG A 1057 -20.64 -22.96 14.42
N SER A 1058 -19.32 -22.77 14.50
CA SER A 1058 -18.65 -21.59 13.95
C SER A 1058 -18.82 -21.47 12.43
N SER A 1059 -18.78 -22.59 11.70
CA SER A 1059 -18.96 -22.58 10.24
C SER A 1059 -20.42 -22.32 9.83
N ALA A 1060 -21.38 -22.85 10.59
CA ALA A 1060 -22.79 -22.56 10.41
C ALA A 1060 -23.09 -21.08 10.71
N ALA A 1061 -22.49 -20.55 11.78
CA ALA A 1061 -22.61 -19.14 12.13
C ALA A 1061 -22.07 -18.23 11.02
N GLN A 1062 -20.87 -18.51 10.51
CA GLN A 1062 -20.28 -17.78 9.40
C GLN A 1062 -21.13 -17.87 8.12
N ALA A 1063 -21.67 -19.06 7.81
CA ALA A 1063 -22.55 -19.25 6.67
C ALA A 1063 -23.83 -18.40 6.79
N LEU A 1064 -24.48 -18.39 7.95
CA LEU A 1064 -25.66 -17.57 8.22
C LEU A 1064 -25.36 -16.07 8.13
N GLY A 1065 -24.23 -15.62 8.70
CA GLY A 1065 -23.77 -14.24 8.59
C GLY A 1065 -23.58 -13.82 7.13
N ASN A 1066 -22.92 -14.65 6.33
CA ASN A 1066 -22.70 -14.38 4.90
C ASN A 1066 -23.99 -14.37 4.08
N LEU A 1067 -24.93 -15.29 4.36
CA LEU A 1067 -26.23 -15.29 3.70
C LEU A 1067 -27.05 -14.05 4.09
N GLY A 1068 -27.02 -13.64 5.36
CA GLY A 1068 -27.81 -12.52 5.86
C GLY A 1068 -27.39 -11.15 5.32
N LYS A 1069 -26.14 -11.00 4.84
CA LYS A 1069 -25.69 -9.82 4.06
C LYS A 1069 -26.52 -9.60 2.79
N THR A 1070 -27.12 -10.67 2.24
CA THR A 1070 -27.91 -10.61 0.99
C THR A 1070 -29.41 -10.83 1.23
N SER A 1071 -29.81 -11.23 2.44
CA SER A 1071 -31.15 -11.75 2.70
C SER A 1071 -31.69 -11.33 4.08
N ASN A 1072 -32.69 -10.44 4.06
CA ASN A 1072 -33.22 -9.79 5.27
C ASN A 1072 -34.00 -10.71 6.22
N HIS A 1073 -34.43 -11.89 5.79
CA HIS A 1073 -35.21 -12.82 6.62
C HIS A 1073 -34.36 -13.66 7.58
N ILE A 1074 -33.02 -13.62 7.45
CA ILE A 1074 -32.11 -14.39 8.30
C ILE A 1074 -31.98 -13.77 9.69
N LEU A 1075 -31.95 -12.44 9.78
CA LEU A 1075 -31.86 -11.74 11.07
C LEU A 1075 -33.04 -12.11 12.01
N PRO A 1076 -34.31 -12.04 11.58
CA PRO A 1076 -35.44 -12.52 12.39
C PRO A 1076 -35.30 -13.99 12.83
N ALA A 1077 -34.86 -14.88 11.93
CA ALA A 1077 -34.74 -16.30 12.23
C ALA A 1077 -33.64 -16.60 13.26
N VAL A 1078 -32.51 -15.86 13.21
CA VAL A 1078 -31.44 -15.94 14.20
C VAL A 1078 -31.91 -15.42 15.56
N ILE A 1079 -32.68 -14.33 15.60
CA ILE A 1079 -33.24 -13.78 16.85
C ILE A 1079 -34.18 -14.79 17.49
N GLU A 1080 -35.13 -15.34 16.73
CA GLU A 1080 -36.05 -16.36 17.22
C GLU A 1080 -35.29 -17.58 17.78
N TRP A 1081 -34.23 -18.00 17.07
CA TRP A 1081 -33.38 -19.09 17.54
C TRP A 1081 -32.69 -18.74 18.87
N ILE A 1082 -32.13 -17.53 19.03
CA ILE A 1082 -31.49 -17.12 20.29
C ILE A 1082 -32.50 -17.10 21.44
N GLU A 1083 -33.71 -16.59 21.21
CA GLU A 1083 -34.79 -16.55 22.21
C GLU A 1083 -35.20 -17.94 22.67
N GLN A 1084 -35.28 -18.91 21.75
CA GLN A 1084 -35.62 -20.30 22.08
C GLN A 1084 -34.51 -21.03 22.84
N HIS A 1085 -33.26 -20.53 22.78
CA HIS A 1085 -32.07 -21.22 23.29
C HIS A 1085 -31.29 -20.41 24.34
N GLN A 1086 -31.90 -19.44 25.02
CA GLN A 1086 -31.21 -18.58 25.99
C GLN A 1086 -30.49 -19.35 27.11
N ASP A 1087 -31.05 -20.47 27.56
CA ASP A 1087 -30.46 -21.33 28.60
C ASP A 1087 -29.46 -22.36 28.06
N SER A 1088 -29.28 -22.41 26.73
CA SER A 1088 -28.37 -23.35 26.07
C SER A 1088 -26.92 -22.91 26.19
N ASP A 1089 -26.01 -23.86 26.41
CA ASP A 1089 -24.57 -23.64 26.31
C ASP A 1089 -24.10 -23.35 24.87
N TYR A 1090 -24.99 -23.33 23.88
CA TYR A 1090 -24.64 -23.01 22.50
C TYR A 1090 -25.12 -21.63 22.04
N VAL A 1091 -25.84 -20.89 22.90
CA VAL A 1091 -26.42 -19.60 22.55
C VAL A 1091 -25.40 -18.61 22.00
N GLY A 1092 -24.15 -18.65 22.49
CA GLY A 1092 -23.06 -17.80 22.01
C GLY A 1092 -22.79 -17.91 20.51
N SER A 1093 -23.07 -19.07 19.89
CA SER A 1093 -22.91 -19.24 18.43
C SER A 1093 -23.98 -18.47 17.65
N GLY A 1094 -25.22 -18.39 18.13
CA GLY A 1094 -26.25 -17.53 17.55
C GLY A 1094 -25.95 -16.05 17.74
N ILE A 1095 -25.39 -15.68 18.91
CA ILE A 1095 -24.96 -14.31 19.20
C ILE A 1095 -23.81 -13.88 18.26
N ASP A 1096 -22.87 -14.77 17.93
CA ASP A 1096 -21.81 -14.49 16.93
C ASP A 1096 -22.40 -14.21 15.53
N VAL A 1097 -23.52 -14.87 15.15
CA VAL A 1097 -24.25 -14.57 13.90
C VAL A 1097 -24.93 -13.22 13.99
N LEU A 1098 -25.63 -12.96 15.11
CA LEU A 1098 -26.31 -11.69 15.32
C LEU A 1098 -25.33 -10.51 15.24
N TRP A 1099 -24.12 -10.68 15.78
CA TRP A 1099 -23.04 -9.71 15.63
C TRP A 1099 -22.72 -9.44 14.16
N ASP A 1100 -22.55 -10.47 13.33
CA ASP A 1100 -22.25 -10.28 11.89
C ASP A 1100 -23.37 -9.57 11.12
N LEU A 1101 -24.63 -9.81 11.51
CA LEU A 1101 -25.79 -9.23 10.84
C LEU A 1101 -26.09 -7.80 11.27
N VAL A 1102 -25.70 -7.42 12.50
CA VAL A 1102 -26.05 -6.13 13.10
C VAL A 1102 -24.86 -5.17 13.13
N VAL A 1103 -23.64 -5.70 13.33
CA VAL A 1103 -22.40 -4.92 13.42
C VAL A 1103 -21.55 -5.10 12.15
N GLY A 1104 -21.50 -6.33 11.60
CA GLY A 1104 -20.68 -6.67 10.43
C GLY A 1104 -21.20 -6.21 9.06
N THR A 1105 -22.27 -5.41 9.03
CA THR A 1105 -22.81 -4.73 7.84
C THR A 1105 -22.35 -3.28 7.69
N GLU A 1106 -21.48 -2.80 8.59
CA GLU A 1106 -20.96 -1.43 8.60
C GLU A 1106 -19.66 -1.25 7.81
#